data_AF-A0AAD8BMG1-F1
#
_entry.id   AF-A0AAD8BMG1-F1
#
_cell.length_a   1.000
_cell.length_b   1.000
_cell.length_c   1.000
_cell.angle_alpha   90.00
_cell.angle_beta   90.00
_cell.angle_gamma   90.00
#
_symmetry.space_group_name_H-M   'P 1'
#
loop_
_entity.id
_entity.type
_entity.pdbx_description
1 polymer ?
#
loop_
_entity_poly.entity_id
_entity_poly.type
_entity_poly.pdbx_seq_one_letter_code
_entity_poly.pdbx_strand_id
1 'polypeptide(L)'
;PEFWKVNYKTCGQQSQSPINIYEGDVTVNTKLPPFVYRNYDVDTDMSLTNNGHSATVVLGESSQLLISGGGLVGQYKAIQFHFHWGEMSDTGSEHLLSGHAFPMELHIVHYNTKYMNVNEALKYSDGLAVLGFMYITTDTNNSNYNYTDIVGNLQNIQVKGATVQLNRSKVTSLLPASYLDFYRYAGSLTTPTCDQSVIWTVFVDPIYISENQLNEFRKLLDAHNHTMSSNYRPVQPLNRRTVVSNYKPHIHWQYGHDEPNHWKDIFESCGGQNQSPINIDYNITIGQSTLPLLAYQNYEKPPLSGMILKNNGHTVELELLGDEIAIFAGGLAEPYIAKQFHFHWGSNSSKGSEHQLDSKSYPMELHIVHYRKSLKNLTTAATQYRGLAVLGFFCELSPLDNLGLKSLTDHLRNVATPDTNVSIPTFSINSFLPAFRSDFYRYDGSLTTPSCAESVVWTVFKDTVKISAKQLEAFRQVQGYENGNKQMPMVDNYRPVQPLYTRAVHRNFKIPPPKTHWSYEGSHGASHWSSTYQFCASSATSRQSPIDIVSSHMQNIRLPPFILEGYDSSNSITLDLKNNGHTVQADISGGNLFISGAGLPGTYRAAQFHFHWGSDNKRGSEHLIEGRPYPLEIHIVHYNIGQPDIIKAVTEKNGLAVLGILFEISEADNKGYEKIIDDLNNVFAPYSRYQMNYQELRQLLPKNVNEFYRYEGSLTTPECHETVTWTIFKETMKISTRQLMKFRRVYTEREDLLQVPLVDNFRPVQPLNKRTIISNFPYSSVSSGSRLTLTVSMFVIASVCVVLH
;
A
#
# COMPACT_ATOMS: atom_id res chain seq x y z
N PRO A 1 -1.52 -42.91 -4.75
CA PRO A 1 -1.93 -42.07 -5.92
C PRO A 1 -0.77 -41.36 -6.64
N GLU A 2 0.14 -40.71 -5.91
CA GLU A 2 1.22 -39.87 -6.48
C GLU A 2 2.14 -40.60 -7.49
N PHE A 3 2.34 -41.90 -7.32
CA PHE A 3 3.19 -42.72 -8.19
C PHE A 3 2.45 -43.33 -9.39
N TRP A 4 1.12 -43.18 -9.50
CA TRP A 4 0.36 -43.83 -10.57
C TRP A 4 0.78 -43.38 -11.96
N LYS A 5 1.20 -42.12 -12.14
CA LYS A 5 1.72 -41.61 -13.42
C LYS A 5 2.93 -42.38 -13.97
N VAL A 6 3.66 -43.10 -13.11
CA VAL A 6 4.80 -43.94 -13.51
C VAL A 6 4.31 -45.18 -14.28
N ASN A 7 3.25 -45.82 -13.79
CA ASN A 7 2.71 -47.06 -14.34
C ASN A 7 1.58 -46.81 -15.35
N TYR A 8 0.86 -45.71 -15.20
CA TYR A 8 -0.30 -45.32 -15.99
C TYR A 8 -0.10 -43.90 -16.51
N LYS A 9 0.44 -43.76 -17.72
CA LYS A 9 0.80 -42.45 -18.31
C LYS A 9 -0.37 -41.45 -18.35
N THR A 10 -1.59 -41.95 -18.54
CA THR A 10 -2.85 -41.20 -18.51
C THR A 10 -3.08 -40.48 -17.19
N CYS A 11 -2.67 -41.04 -16.05
CA CYS A 11 -2.76 -40.38 -14.73
C CYS A 11 -1.84 -39.15 -14.60
N GLY A 12 -0.91 -38.92 -15.53
CA GLY A 12 -0.05 -37.73 -15.59
C GLY A 12 -0.54 -36.61 -16.52
N GLN A 13 -1.71 -36.77 -17.14
CA GLN A 13 -2.28 -35.76 -18.02
C GLN A 13 -2.95 -34.61 -17.24
N GLN A 14 -3.42 -33.55 -17.91
CA GLN A 14 -3.81 -32.29 -17.26
C GLN A 14 -5.26 -32.26 -16.72
N SER A 15 -6.22 -32.92 -17.34
CA SER A 15 -7.64 -32.93 -16.94
C SER A 15 -7.97 -34.03 -15.93
N GLN A 16 -7.16 -34.16 -14.87
CA GLN A 16 -7.32 -35.22 -13.87
C GLN A 16 -8.38 -34.85 -12.82
N SER A 17 -9.01 -35.88 -12.25
CA SER A 17 -9.99 -35.79 -11.17
C SER A 17 -9.50 -36.62 -9.96
N PRO A 18 -10.00 -36.34 -8.74
CA PRO A 18 -10.98 -35.30 -8.40
C PRO A 18 -10.37 -33.90 -8.38
N ILE A 19 -11.16 -32.86 -8.17
CA ILE A 19 -10.72 -31.46 -8.05
C ILE A 19 -11.25 -30.81 -6.77
N ASN A 20 -10.62 -29.73 -6.33
CA ASN A 20 -11.25 -28.78 -5.44
C ASN A 20 -12.14 -27.85 -6.26
N ILE A 21 -13.42 -27.74 -5.93
CA ILE A 21 -14.37 -26.85 -6.57
C ILE A 21 -14.42 -25.57 -5.74
N TYR A 22 -13.74 -24.55 -6.21
CA TYR A 22 -13.80 -23.19 -5.65
C TYR A 22 -15.13 -22.55 -6.06
N GLU A 23 -16.07 -22.44 -5.11
CA GLU A 23 -17.40 -21.91 -5.41
C GLU A 23 -17.34 -20.46 -5.91
N GLY A 24 -16.35 -19.69 -5.46
CA GLY A 24 -16.09 -18.33 -5.94
C GLY A 24 -15.74 -18.24 -7.43
N ASP A 25 -15.23 -19.32 -8.02
CA ASP A 25 -14.68 -19.35 -9.37
C ASP A 25 -15.58 -20.07 -10.39
N VAL A 26 -16.76 -20.57 -9.98
CA VAL A 26 -17.65 -21.28 -10.89
C VAL A 26 -18.33 -20.35 -11.90
N THR A 27 -18.51 -20.85 -13.12
CA THR A 27 -19.35 -20.17 -14.12
C THR A 27 -20.81 -20.54 -13.88
N VAL A 28 -21.62 -19.56 -13.48
CA VAL A 28 -23.05 -19.77 -13.24
C VAL A 28 -23.81 -19.84 -14.57
N ASN A 29 -24.54 -20.94 -14.77
CA ASN A 29 -25.46 -21.15 -15.88
C ASN A 29 -26.78 -21.74 -15.38
N THR A 30 -27.66 -20.86 -14.88
CA THR A 30 -28.99 -21.24 -14.38
C THR A 30 -29.96 -21.74 -15.45
N LYS A 31 -29.54 -21.77 -16.73
CA LYS A 31 -30.33 -22.30 -17.85
C LYS A 31 -30.06 -23.76 -18.15
N LEU A 32 -29.17 -24.42 -17.41
CA LEU A 32 -28.96 -25.87 -17.57
C LEU A 32 -30.28 -26.61 -17.30
N PRO A 33 -30.71 -27.51 -18.20
CA PRO A 33 -31.95 -28.25 -18.00
C PRO A 33 -31.82 -29.17 -16.77
N PRO A 34 -32.91 -29.48 -16.07
CA PRO A 34 -32.88 -30.47 -14.99
C PRO A 34 -32.45 -31.85 -15.53
N PHE A 35 -31.96 -32.70 -14.63
CA PHE A 35 -31.74 -34.10 -14.97
C PHE A 35 -33.07 -34.83 -15.21
N VAL A 36 -33.05 -35.77 -16.15
CA VAL A 36 -34.12 -36.73 -16.38
C VAL A 36 -33.61 -38.09 -15.97
N TYR A 37 -34.18 -38.62 -14.89
CA TYR A 37 -33.87 -39.96 -14.37
C TYR A 37 -34.95 -40.93 -14.84
N ARG A 38 -34.54 -42.07 -15.41
CA ARG A 38 -35.46 -43.13 -15.84
C ARG A 38 -35.16 -44.42 -15.10
N ASN A 39 -36.21 -45.02 -14.53
CA ASN A 39 -36.19 -46.27 -13.75
C ASN A 39 -35.36 -46.24 -12.45
N TYR A 40 -34.96 -45.04 -12.01
CA TYR A 40 -34.21 -44.83 -10.77
C TYR A 40 -35.05 -45.06 -9.51
N ASP A 41 -36.36 -45.01 -9.66
CA ASP A 41 -37.42 -45.19 -8.67
C ASP A 41 -38.05 -46.60 -8.70
N VAL A 42 -37.43 -47.53 -9.42
CA VAL A 42 -37.85 -48.93 -9.55
C VAL A 42 -36.88 -49.85 -8.81
N ASP A 43 -37.43 -50.92 -8.22
CA ASP A 43 -36.67 -51.92 -7.50
C ASP A 43 -35.67 -52.64 -8.41
N THR A 44 -34.38 -52.48 -8.11
CA THR A 44 -33.27 -52.94 -8.93
C THR A 44 -32.46 -54.01 -8.22
N ASP A 45 -32.05 -55.05 -8.96
CA ASP A 45 -31.14 -56.08 -8.43
C ASP A 45 -29.74 -55.49 -8.26
N MET A 46 -29.15 -55.70 -7.09
CA MET A 46 -27.89 -55.09 -6.67
C MET A 46 -27.02 -56.12 -5.94
N SER A 47 -25.73 -56.13 -6.27
CA SER A 47 -24.74 -56.94 -5.57
C SER A 47 -23.64 -56.07 -5.00
N LEU A 48 -23.41 -56.16 -3.70
CA LEU A 48 -22.38 -55.44 -2.97
C LEU A 48 -21.10 -56.29 -2.95
N THR A 49 -19.98 -55.72 -3.37
CA THR A 49 -18.69 -56.39 -3.49
C THR A 49 -17.58 -55.51 -2.92
N ASN A 50 -16.68 -56.09 -2.15
CA ASN A 50 -15.40 -55.46 -1.84
C ASN A 50 -14.41 -55.79 -2.98
N ASN A 51 -14.07 -54.80 -3.82
CA ASN A 51 -13.15 -55.02 -4.94
C ASN A 51 -11.66 -54.94 -4.54
N GLY A 52 -11.36 -54.76 -3.24
CA GLY A 52 -10.02 -54.55 -2.68
C GLY A 52 -9.62 -53.07 -2.60
N HIS A 53 -10.47 -52.15 -3.07
CA HIS A 53 -10.25 -50.70 -3.05
C HIS A 53 -11.47 -49.90 -2.56
N SER A 54 -12.68 -50.46 -2.64
CA SER A 54 -13.91 -49.82 -2.19
C SER A 54 -15.03 -50.86 -2.04
N ALA A 55 -16.09 -50.47 -1.31
CA ALA A 55 -17.39 -51.10 -1.39
C ALA A 55 -18.09 -50.68 -2.70
N THR A 56 -18.25 -51.63 -3.63
CA THR A 56 -18.84 -51.40 -4.95
C THR A 56 -20.17 -52.14 -5.07
N VAL A 57 -21.22 -51.45 -5.49
CA VAL A 57 -22.50 -52.05 -5.84
C VAL A 57 -22.64 -52.14 -7.34
N VAL A 58 -22.71 -53.37 -7.85
CA VAL A 58 -22.95 -53.65 -9.28
C VAL A 58 -24.45 -53.78 -9.51
N LEU A 59 -24.95 -53.05 -10.49
CA LEU A 59 -26.36 -53.08 -10.90
C LEU A 59 -26.60 -54.23 -11.89
N GLY A 60 -27.73 -54.94 -11.78
CA GLY A 60 -28.05 -56.07 -12.66
C GLY A 60 -28.01 -55.71 -14.16
N GLU A 61 -27.59 -56.64 -15.02
CA GLU A 61 -27.39 -56.39 -16.46
C GLU A 61 -28.67 -55.92 -17.18
N SER A 62 -29.83 -56.42 -16.75
CA SER A 62 -31.16 -56.06 -17.23
C SER A 62 -31.61 -54.66 -16.79
N SER A 63 -30.91 -54.03 -15.85
CA SER A 63 -31.26 -52.70 -15.35
C SER A 63 -31.23 -51.66 -16.47
N GLN A 64 -32.22 -50.77 -16.49
CA GLN A 64 -32.37 -49.70 -17.48
C GLN A 64 -32.35 -48.33 -16.80
N LEU A 65 -31.45 -48.17 -15.82
CA LEU A 65 -31.26 -46.91 -15.12
C LEU A 65 -30.53 -45.95 -16.04
N LEU A 66 -31.26 -44.95 -16.54
CA LEU A 66 -30.75 -44.00 -17.53
C LEU A 66 -30.83 -42.58 -16.97
N ILE A 67 -29.83 -41.77 -17.31
CA ILE A 67 -29.84 -40.33 -17.10
C ILE A 67 -29.69 -39.59 -18.43
N SER A 68 -30.35 -38.46 -18.54
CA SER A 68 -30.14 -37.43 -19.56
C SER A 68 -30.47 -36.05 -18.98
N GLY A 69 -30.38 -34.98 -19.78
CA GLY A 69 -30.58 -33.63 -19.25
C GLY A 69 -29.38 -33.17 -18.42
N GLY A 70 -29.57 -32.21 -17.53
CA GLY A 70 -28.46 -31.66 -16.72
C GLY A 70 -27.38 -30.93 -17.52
N GLY A 71 -27.50 -30.81 -18.84
CA GLY A 71 -26.43 -30.39 -19.75
C GLY A 71 -25.60 -31.52 -20.37
N LEU A 72 -25.94 -32.79 -20.12
CA LEU A 72 -25.34 -33.94 -20.79
C LEU A 72 -25.82 -34.05 -22.24
N VAL A 73 -24.91 -34.43 -23.14
CA VAL A 73 -25.23 -34.74 -24.54
C VAL A 73 -25.42 -36.25 -24.68
N GLY A 74 -26.67 -36.67 -24.90
CA GLY A 74 -27.06 -38.09 -25.06
C GLY A 74 -27.71 -38.70 -23.82
N GLN A 75 -27.81 -40.02 -23.81
CA GLN A 75 -28.33 -40.82 -22.70
C GLN A 75 -27.20 -41.66 -22.11
N TYR A 76 -27.16 -41.78 -20.79
CA TYR A 76 -26.11 -42.51 -20.08
C TYR A 76 -26.76 -43.58 -19.20
N LYS A 77 -26.26 -44.81 -19.29
CA LYS A 77 -26.74 -45.97 -18.52
C LYS A 77 -25.87 -46.21 -17.30
N ALA A 78 -26.48 -46.27 -16.12
CA ALA A 78 -25.80 -46.61 -14.87
C ALA A 78 -25.34 -48.08 -14.89
N ILE A 79 -24.14 -48.33 -14.38
CA ILE A 79 -23.54 -49.68 -14.34
C ILE A 79 -23.15 -50.11 -12.93
N GLN A 80 -22.73 -49.16 -12.10
CA GLN A 80 -22.32 -49.41 -10.73
C GLN A 80 -22.34 -48.10 -9.94
N PHE A 81 -22.31 -48.23 -8.62
CA PHE A 81 -21.90 -47.16 -7.74
C PHE A 81 -20.94 -47.65 -6.67
N HIS A 82 -20.13 -46.74 -6.11
CA HIS A 82 -19.13 -47.07 -5.10
C HIS A 82 -18.91 -45.89 -4.17
N PHE A 83 -18.21 -46.17 -3.07
CA PHE A 83 -18.04 -45.23 -1.97
C PHE A 83 -16.58 -44.91 -1.71
N HIS A 84 -16.31 -43.64 -1.43
CA HIS A 84 -15.04 -43.17 -0.89
C HIS A 84 -15.27 -42.64 0.51
N TRP A 85 -14.39 -42.95 1.43
CA TRP A 85 -14.42 -42.51 2.83
C TRP A 85 -12.99 -42.29 3.31
N GLY A 86 -12.87 -41.60 4.44
CA GLY A 86 -11.59 -41.49 5.13
C GLY A 86 -11.69 -41.79 6.61
N GLU A 87 -10.51 -41.75 7.22
CA GLU A 87 -10.29 -42.21 8.59
C GLU A 87 -11.00 -41.32 9.62
N MET A 88 -11.08 -40.02 9.33
CA MET A 88 -11.76 -39.03 10.17
C MET A 88 -13.04 -38.54 9.48
N SER A 89 -13.97 -37.98 10.26
CA SER A 89 -15.29 -37.58 9.75
C SER A 89 -15.30 -36.21 9.05
N ASP A 90 -14.13 -35.66 8.79
CA ASP A 90 -13.86 -34.45 8.04
C ASP A 90 -12.91 -34.69 6.84
N THR A 91 -12.56 -35.95 6.56
CA THR A 91 -11.66 -36.34 5.46
C THR A 91 -12.17 -37.62 4.83
N GLY A 92 -12.54 -37.62 3.54
CA GLY A 92 -13.05 -38.84 2.90
C GLY A 92 -13.71 -38.71 1.53
N SER A 93 -14.24 -37.53 1.19
CA SER A 93 -14.64 -37.22 -0.17
C SER A 93 -13.42 -37.09 -1.08
N GLU A 94 -13.59 -37.48 -2.34
CA GLU A 94 -12.59 -37.28 -3.38
C GLU A 94 -12.56 -35.81 -3.80
N HIS A 95 -13.74 -35.21 -4.02
CA HIS A 95 -13.86 -33.78 -4.28
C HIS A 95 -13.82 -32.97 -3.00
N LEU A 96 -13.35 -31.73 -3.13
CA LEU A 96 -13.47 -30.70 -2.09
C LEU A 96 -14.39 -29.59 -2.59
N LEU A 97 -15.14 -28.97 -1.68
CA LEU A 97 -15.89 -27.74 -1.95
C LEU A 97 -15.23 -26.60 -1.19
N SER A 98 -14.66 -25.63 -1.90
CA SER A 98 -13.95 -24.49 -1.33
C SER A 98 -12.90 -24.91 -0.27
N GLY A 99 -12.14 -25.98 -0.57
CA GLY A 99 -11.12 -26.55 0.32
C GLY A 99 -11.65 -27.50 1.41
N HIS A 100 -12.97 -27.61 1.57
CA HIS A 100 -13.59 -28.48 2.56
C HIS A 100 -13.78 -29.90 2.03
N ALA A 101 -13.25 -30.89 2.78
CA ALA A 101 -13.53 -32.29 2.59
C ALA A 101 -14.77 -32.71 3.38
N PHE A 102 -15.42 -33.77 2.91
CA PHE A 102 -16.54 -34.41 3.57
C PHE A 102 -16.11 -35.81 4.06
N PRO A 103 -16.78 -36.41 5.05
CA PRO A 103 -16.45 -37.75 5.57
C PRO A 103 -16.46 -38.86 4.52
N MET A 104 -17.29 -38.73 3.48
CA MET A 104 -17.55 -39.77 2.50
C MET A 104 -18.13 -39.16 1.22
N GLU A 105 -17.96 -39.83 0.08
CA GLU A 105 -18.53 -39.47 -1.23
C GLU A 105 -19.04 -40.72 -1.97
N LEU A 106 -20.23 -40.63 -2.57
CA LEU A 106 -20.83 -41.66 -3.41
C LEU A 106 -20.62 -41.31 -4.89
N HIS A 107 -20.11 -42.26 -5.67
CA HIS A 107 -19.96 -42.16 -7.12
C HIS A 107 -20.88 -43.13 -7.85
N ILE A 108 -21.82 -42.60 -8.66
CA ILE A 108 -22.66 -43.41 -9.56
C ILE A 108 -22.13 -43.29 -10.99
N VAL A 109 -21.62 -44.39 -11.52
CA VAL A 109 -20.94 -44.43 -12.81
C VAL A 109 -21.91 -44.83 -13.92
N HIS A 110 -21.92 -44.03 -14.98
CA HIS A 110 -22.70 -44.28 -16.18
C HIS A 110 -21.82 -44.24 -17.42
N TYR A 111 -22.18 -45.03 -18.44
CA TYR A 111 -21.57 -44.92 -19.78
C TYR A 111 -22.60 -44.41 -20.80
N ASN A 112 -22.13 -43.63 -21.78
CA ASN A 112 -22.95 -43.09 -22.85
C ASN A 112 -23.45 -44.21 -23.76
N THR A 113 -24.77 -44.32 -23.93
CA THR A 113 -25.41 -45.44 -24.65
C THR A 113 -25.16 -45.41 -26.16
N LYS A 114 -24.59 -44.33 -26.70
CA LYS A 114 -24.11 -44.28 -28.08
C LYS A 114 -22.90 -45.21 -28.32
N TYR A 115 -22.18 -45.59 -27.27
CA TYR A 115 -21.08 -46.54 -27.34
C TYR A 115 -21.56 -47.94 -26.99
N MET A 116 -20.95 -48.96 -27.61
CA MET A 116 -21.36 -50.36 -27.46
C MET A 116 -21.23 -50.86 -26.01
N ASN A 117 -20.19 -50.43 -25.30
CA ASN A 117 -19.89 -50.84 -23.93
C ASN A 117 -18.96 -49.82 -23.26
N VAL A 118 -18.70 -50.01 -21.98
CA VAL A 118 -17.84 -49.16 -21.14
C VAL A 118 -16.42 -49.06 -21.71
N ASN A 119 -15.84 -50.18 -22.18
CA ASN A 119 -14.46 -50.20 -22.70
C ASN A 119 -14.30 -49.35 -23.97
N GLU A 120 -15.33 -49.30 -24.82
CA GLU A 120 -15.34 -48.38 -25.96
C GLU A 120 -15.57 -46.94 -25.50
N ALA A 121 -16.48 -46.72 -24.56
CA ALA A 121 -16.79 -45.40 -24.04
C ALA A 121 -15.58 -44.69 -23.42
N LEU A 122 -14.72 -45.42 -22.68
CA LEU A 122 -13.51 -44.89 -22.04
C LEU A 122 -12.52 -44.19 -23.00
N LYS A 123 -12.64 -44.43 -24.31
CA LYS A 123 -11.77 -43.81 -25.32
C LYS A 123 -12.17 -42.37 -25.68
N TYR A 124 -13.32 -41.91 -25.21
CA TYR A 124 -13.89 -40.62 -25.61
C TYR A 124 -14.18 -39.73 -24.39
N SER A 125 -14.05 -38.42 -24.56
CA SER A 125 -14.22 -37.43 -23.49
C SER A 125 -15.64 -37.36 -22.92
N ASP A 126 -16.65 -37.83 -23.66
CA ASP A 126 -18.04 -37.95 -23.24
C ASP A 126 -18.46 -39.41 -23.03
N GLY A 127 -17.48 -40.28 -22.80
CA GLY A 127 -17.65 -41.70 -22.58
C GLY A 127 -18.49 -42.00 -21.35
N LEU A 128 -18.15 -41.37 -20.24
CA LEU A 128 -18.75 -41.60 -18.94
C LEU A 128 -19.38 -40.33 -18.38
N ALA A 129 -20.46 -40.51 -17.63
CA ALA A 129 -20.99 -39.50 -16.72
C ALA A 129 -20.95 -40.08 -15.31
N VAL A 130 -20.36 -39.34 -14.36
CA VAL A 130 -20.30 -39.75 -12.96
C VAL A 130 -21.02 -38.72 -12.11
N LEU A 131 -21.95 -39.21 -11.30
CA LEU A 131 -22.67 -38.42 -10.30
C LEU A 131 -21.99 -38.60 -8.95
N GLY A 132 -21.54 -37.51 -8.34
CA GLY A 132 -20.91 -37.44 -7.02
C GLY A 132 -21.85 -36.84 -5.99
N PHE A 133 -21.99 -37.48 -4.83
CA PHE A 133 -22.81 -37.02 -3.71
C PHE A 133 -22.00 -37.04 -2.42
N MET A 134 -21.91 -35.89 -1.76
CA MET A 134 -21.21 -35.73 -0.49
C MET A 134 -22.03 -36.30 0.67
N TYR A 135 -21.35 -36.75 1.73
CA TYR A 135 -22.01 -37.14 2.98
C TYR A 135 -21.72 -36.15 4.09
N ILE A 136 -22.64 -36.03 5.05
CA ILE A 136 -22.38 -35.39 6.34
C ILE A 136 -22.67 -36.39 7.45
N THR A 137 -21.77 -36.50 8.42
CA THR A 137 -21.95 -37.33 9.60
C THR A 137 -22.92 -36.68 10.59
N THR A 138 -23.87 -37.46 11.08
CA THR A 138 -24.76 -37.10 12.19
C THR A 138 -24.34 -37.76 13.49
N ASP A 139 -24.98 -37.39 14.60
CA ASP A 139 -24.80 -38.04 15.90
C ASP A 139 -24.87 -39.58 15.78
N THR A 140 -24.10 -40.29 16.60
CA THR A 140 -23.91 -41.77 16.53
C THR A 140 -25.23 -42.57 16.50
N ASN A 141 -26.32 -42.01 17.03
CA ASN A 141 -27.62 -42.69 17.13
C ASN A 141 -28.58 -42.36 15.98
N ASN A 142 -28.26 -41.41 15.09
CA ASN A 142 -29.15 -40.96 14.02
C ASN A 142 -28.82 -41.68 12.69
N SER A 143 -29.10 -42.98 12.64
CA SER A 143 -28.80 -43.81 11.47
C SER A 143 -29.72 -43.50 10.30
N ASN A 144 -29.14 -43.47 9.10
CA ASN A 144 -29.90 -43.39 7.85
C ASN A 144 -30.43 -44.77 7.48
N TYR A 145 -31.74 -44.98 7.68
CA TYR A 145 -32.38 -46.28 7.47
C TYR A 145 -32.32 -46.78 6.02
N ASN A 146 -32.19 -45.89 5.04
CA ASN A 146 -32.06 -46.28 3.62
C ASN A 146 -30.73 -47.01 3.34
N TYR A 147 -29.73 -46.84 4.21
CA TYR A 147 -28.42 -47.50 4.10
C TYR A 147 -28.31 -48.78 4.94
N THR A 148 -29.35 -49.17 5.69
CA THR A 148 -29.30 -50.32 6.61
C THR A 148 -28.90 -51.62 5.91
N ASP A 149 -29.42 -51.86 4.69
CA ASP A 149 -29.13 -53.08 3.95
C ASP A 149 -27.68 -53.14 3.46
N ILE A 150 -27.13 -52.01 3.00
CA ILE A 150 -25.72 -51.91 2.61
C ILE A 150 -24.83 -52.09 3.83
N VAL A 151 -25.06 -51.30 4.88
CA VAL A 151 -24.24 -51.27 6.10
C VAL A 151 -24.26 -52.62 6.82
N GLY A 152 -25.43 -53.24 6.97
CA GLY A 152 -25.58 -54.55 7.62
C GLY A 152 -24.89 -55.70 6.89
N ASN A 153 -24.59 -55.51 5.59
CA ASN A 153 -23.90 -56.48 4.75
C ASN A 153 -22.39 -56.23 4.59
N LEU A 154 -21.85 -55.12 5.11
CA LEU A 154 -20.41 -54.83 5.00
C LEU A 154 -19.54 -55.90 5.68
N GLN A 155 -19.99 -56.46 6.80
CA GLN A 155 -19.32 -57.58 7.47
C GLN A 155 -19.21 -58.84 6.59
N ASN A 156 -20.17 -59.05 5.67
CA ASN A 156 -20.20 -60.20 4.77
C ASN A 156 -19.24 -60.03 3.58
N ILE A 157 -18.76 -58.82 3.33
CA ILE A 157 -17.81 -58.50 2.27
C ILE A 157 -16.49 -57.95 2.80
N GLN A 158 -16.09 -58.34 4.02
CA GLN A 158 -14.94 -57.75 4.69
C GLN A 158 -13.63 -57.87 3.89
N VAL A 159 -13.44 -58.95 3.13
CA VAL A 159 -12.23 -59.20 2.32
C VAL A 159 -12.44 -58.96 0.83
N LYS A 160 -11.36 -58.65 0.11
CA LYS A 160 -11.36 -58.50 -1.36
C LYS A 160 -11.99 -59.73 -2.05
N GLY A 161 -12.86 -59.47 -3.01
CA GLY A 161 -13.54 -60.47 -3.84
C GLY A 161 -14.79 -61.07 -3.20
N ALA A 162 -15.09 -60.77 -1.93
CA ALA A 162 -16.34 -61.17 -1.31
C ALA A 162 -17.49 -60.34 -1.87
N THR A 163 -18.59 -61.02 -2.18
CA THR A 163 -19.81 -60.45 -2.78
C THR A 163 -21.03 -60.98 -2.06
N VAL A 164 -22.03 -60.11 -1.85
CA VAL A 164 -23.33 -60.45 -1.29
C VAL A 164 -24.44 -59.78 -2.12
N GLN A 165 -25.57 -60.47 -2.27
CA GLN A 165 -26.75 -59.89 -2.90
C GLN A 165 -27.48 -59.02 -1.90
N LEU A 166 -27.80 -57.79 -2.32
CA LEU A 166 -28.61 -56.86 -1.53
C LEU A 166 -30.09 -57.12 -1.78
N ASN A 167 -30.93 -56.64 -0.87
CA ASN A 167 -32.36 -56.56 -1.12
C ASN A 167 -32.62 -55.60 -2.28
N ARG A 168 -33.59 -55.94 -3.12
CA ARG A 168 -34.02 -55.05 -4.20
C ARG A 168 -34.50 -53.74 -3.59
N SER A 169 -33.94 -52.64 -4.09
CA SER A 169 -34.33 -51.30 -3.66
C SER A 169 -34.19 -50.29 -4.80
N LYS A 170 -34.65 -49.07 -4.55
CA LYS A 170 -34.62 -47.96 -5.51
C LYS A 170 -33.33 -47.20 -5.33
N VAL A 171 -32.61 -46.90 -6.41
CA VAL A 171 -31.39 -46.07 -6.30
C VAL A 171 -31.73 -44.69 -5.75
N THR A 172 -32.92 -44.15 -6.04
CA THR A 172 -33.38 -42.87 -5.48
C THR A 172 -33.51 -42.85 -3.96
N SER A 173 -33.72 -43.99 -3.28
CA SER A 173 -33.75 -43.99 -1.81
C SER A 173 -32.38 -43.78 -1.19
N LEU A 174 -31.31 -44.00 -1.95
CA LEU A 174 -29.93 -43.78 -1.49
C LEU A 174 -29.47 -42.32 -1.71
N LEU A 175 -30.22 -41.54 -2.48
CA LEU A 175 -29.91 -40.16 -2.83
C LEU A 175 -30.45 -39.17 -1.78
N PRO A 176 -29.92 -37.93 -1.73
CA PRO A 176 -30.42 -36.90 -0.83
C PRO A 176 -31.86 -36.48 -1.18
N ALA A 177 -32.52 -35.77 -0.26
CA ALA A 177 -33.92 -35.34 -0.43
C ALA A 177 -34.12 -34.34 -1.58
N SER A 178 -33.10 -33.51 -1.82
CA SER A 178 -32.95 -32.65 -2.99
C SER A 178 -31.62 -33.00 -3.66
N TYR A 179 -31.55 -32.85 -4.98
CA TYR A 179 -30.33 -32.98 -5.79
C TYR A 179 -30.52 -32.22 -7.09
N LEU A 180 -30.99 -30.97 -6.95
CA LEU A 180 -31.23 -30.06 -8.07
C LEU A 180 -29.99 -29.24 -8.37
N ASP A 181 -29.24 -28.86 -7.34
CA ASP A 181 -28.08 -27.98 -7.44
C ASP A 181 -26.79 -28.80 -7.56
N PHE A 182 -25.99 -28.49 -8.58
CA PHE A 182 -24.79 -29.23 -8.91
C PHE A 182 -23.72 -28.38 -9.61
N TYR A 183 -22.49 -28.87 -9.51
CA TYR A 183 -21.36 -28.44 -10.33
C TYR A 183 -21.06 -29.45 -11.42
N ARG A 184 -20.57 -28.96 -12.56
CA ARG A 184 -20.28 -29.73 -13.77
C ARG A 184 -18.90 -29.40 -14.30
N TYR A 185 -18.09 -30.43 -14.56
CA TYR A 185 -16.79 -30.27 -15.22
C TYR A 185 -16.37 -31.54 -15.98
N ALA A 186 -15.49 -31.38 -16.98
CA ALA A 186 -14.88 -32.50 -17.68
C ALA A 186 -13.60 -32.95 -16.95
N GLY A 187 -13.41 -34.24 -16.77
CA GLY A 187 -12.31 -34.78 -15.98
C GLY A 187 -11.99 -36.24 -16.29
N SER A 188 -11.33 -36.90 -15.33
CA SER A 188 -10.89 -38.28 -15.47
C SER A 188 -11.60 -39.23 -14.53
N LEU A 189 -11.36 -40.53 -14.70
CA LEU A 189 -11.52 -41.47 -13.60
C LEU A 189 -10.61 -41.06 -12.42
N THR A 190 -11.07 -41.26 -11.20
CA THR A 190 -10.31 -41.04 -9.96
C THR A 190 -9.45 -42.24 -9.56
N THR A 191 -9.55 -43.35 -10.29
CA THR A 191 -8.72 -44.55 -10.14
C THR A 191 -8.00 -44.89 -11.45
N PRO A 192 -6.90 -45.67 -11.42
CA PRO A 192 -6.25 -46.12 -12.64
C PRO A 192 -7.22 -46.87 -13.56
N THR A 193 -7.22 -46.62 -14.87
CA THR A 193 -6.20 -45.93 -15.68
C THR A 193 -6.29 -44.40 -15.74
N CYS A 194 -7.17 -43.73 -14.97
CA CYS A 194 -7.32 -42.28 -14.96
C CYS A 194 -7.64 -41.65 -16.33
N ASP A 195 -8.40 -42.34 -17.17
CA ASP A 195 -8.80 -41.86 -18.50
C ASP A 195 -9.64 -40.58 -18.39
N GLN A 196 -9.35 -39.58 -19.23
CA GLN A 196 -10.04 -38.29 -19.30
C GLN A 196 -11.37 -38.39 -20.06
N SER A 197 -12.18 -39.37 -19.69
CA SER A 197 -13.41 -39.76 -20.37
C SER A 197 -14.67 -39.43 -19.58
N VAL A 198 -14.55 -38.64 -18.50
CA VAL A 198 -15.61 -38.46 -17.50
C VAL A 198 -16.17 -37.04 -17.54
N ILE A 199 -17.49 -36.93 -17.62
CA ILE A 199 -18.24 -35.72 -17.30
C ILE A 199 -18.72 -35.84 -15.85
N TRP A 200 -18.09 -35.08 -14.96
CA TRP A 200 -18.41 -35.07 -13.53
C TRP A 200 -19.61 -34.18 -13.22
N THR A 201 -20.49 -34.67 -12.37
CA THR A 201 -21.57 -33.90 -11.74
C THR A 201 -21.49 -34.07 -10.25
N VAL A 202 -21.11 -33.03 -9.51
CA VAL A 202 -21.02 -33.06 -8.05
C VAL A 202 -22.21 -32.30 -7.48
N PHE A 203 -23.08 -32.99 -6.75
CA PHE A 203 -24.28 -32.41 -6.15
C PHE A 203 -23.96 -31.74 -4.81
N VAL A 204 -24.68 -30.65 -4.53
CA VAL A 204 -24.46 -29.81 -3.35
C VAL A 204 -25.16 -30.37 -2.12
N ASP A 205 -26.38 -30.89 -2.30
CA ASP A 205 -27.19 -31.45 -1.23
C ASP A 205 -26.54 -32.75 -0.68
N PRO A 206 -26.23 -32.82 0.62
CA PRO A 206 -25.52 -33.96 1.19
C PRO A 206 -26.44 -35.11 1.59
N ILE A 207 -25.87 -36.31 1.63
CA ILE A 207 -26.47 -37.51 2.22
C ILE A 207 -26.05 -37.59 3.70
N TYR A 208 -27.01 -37.70 4.61
CA TYR A 208 -26.69 -37.85 6.03
C TYR A 208 -26.44 -39.33 6.36
N ILE A 209 -25.40 -39.62 7.14
CA ILE A 209 -25.05 -40.97 7.62
C ILE A 209 -24.58 -40.88 9.08
N SER A 210 -24.88 -41.87 9.94
CA SER A 210 -24.35 -41.83 11.31
C SER A 210 -22.88 -42.24 11.36
N GLU A 211 -22.16 -41.73 12.36
CA GLU A 211 -20.77 -42.14 12.60
C GLU A 211 -20.61 -43.67 12.75
N ASN A 212 -21.60 -44.33 13.35
CA ASN A 212 -21.62 -45.79 13.48
C ASN A 212 -21.70 -46.48 12.12
N GLN A 213 -22.54 -45.97 11.20
CA GLN A 213 -22.64 -46.51 9.85
C GLN A 213 -21.36 -46.28 9.05
N LEU A 214 -20.74 -45.10 9.16
CA LEU A 214 -19.45 -44.80 8.52
C LEU A 214 -18.33 -45.72 9.02
N ASN A 215 -18.30 -46.01 10.32
CA ASN A 215 -17.32 -46.92 10.92
C ASN A 215 -17.41 -48.36 10.39
N GLU A 216 -18.57 -48.82 9.91
CA GLU A 216 -18.64 -50.14 9.27
C GLU A 216 -17.90 -50.18 7.92
N PHE A 217 -17.88 -49.08 7.15
CA PHE A 217 -17.08 -48.99 5.93
C PHE A 217 -15.58 -49.07 6.22
N ARG A 218 -15.13 -48.37 7.28
CA ARG A 218 -13.74 -48.36 7.73
C ARG A 218 -13.22 -49.74 8.17
N LYS A 219 -14.10 -50.73 8.40
CA LYS A 219 -13.71 -52.11 8.78
C LYS A 219 -13.39 -53.03 7.60
N LEU A 220 -13.67 -52.60 6.36
CA LEU A 220 -13.33 -53.37 5.17
C LEU A 220 -11.82 -53.49 5.01
N LEU A 221 -11.37 -54.57 4.38
CA LEU A 221 -9.95 -54.84 4.12
C LEU A 221 -9.60 -54.55 2.66
N ASP A 222 -8.41 -54.00 2.43
CA ASP A 222 -7.85 -53.74 1.11
C ASP A 222 -7.30 -55.01 0.44
N ALA A 223 -6.71 -54.87 -0.76
CA ALA A 223 -6.11 -55.97 -1.50
C ALA A 223 -4.92 -56.66 -0.79
N HIS A 224 -4.39 -56.08 0.29
CA HIS A 224 -3.27 -56.59 1.09
C HIS A 224 -3.72 -57.05 2.49
N ASN A 225 -5.03 -57.16 2.73
CA ASN A 225 -5.65 -57.49 4.03
C ASN A 225 -5.39 -56.46 5.14
N HIS A 226 -5.12 -55.19 4.80
CA HIS A 226 -5.10 -54.10 5.77
C HIS A 226 -6.46 -53.44 5.86
N THR A 227 -6.79 -52.91 7.04
CA THR A 227 -8.00 -52.09 7.23
C THR A 227 -7.97 -50.89 6.30
N MET A 228 -9.05 -50.71 5.53
CA MET A 228 -9.24 -49.61 4.61
C MET A 228 -9.76 -48.39 5.37
N SER A 229 -8.89 -47.78 6.18
CA SER A 229 -9.25 -46.59 6.97
C SER A 229 -9.63 -45.42 6.07
N SER A 230 -8.96 -45.28 4.92
CA SER A 230 -9.28 -44.30 3.86
C SER A 230 -9.12 -44.89 2.47
N ASN A 231 -9.93 -44.45 1.50
CA ASN A 231 -9.85 -44.92 0.11
C ASN A 231 -10.13 -43.86 -0.98
N TYR A 232 -9.93 -42.58 -0.68
CA TYR A 232 -10.07 -41.48 -1.64
C TYR A 232 -8.72 -41.11 -2.31
N ARG A 233 -8.79 -40.53 -3.51
CA ARG A 233 -7.65 -39.90 -4.19
C ARG A 233 -7.55 -38.41 -3.80
N PRO A 234 -6.34 -37.87 -3.55
CA PRO A 234 -6.15 -36.43 -3.38
C PRO A 234 -6.57 -35.62 -4.62
N VAL A 235 -7.09 -34.41 -4.41
CA VAL A 235 -7.46 -33.49 -5.50
C VAL A 235 -6.31 -33.21 -6.45
N GLN A 236 -6.67 -33.00 -7.71
CA GLN A 236 -5.79 -32.73 -8.82
C GLN A 236 -5.99 -31.27 -9.28
N PRO A 237 -4.98 -30.63 -9.88
CA PRO A 237 -5.12 -29.26 -10.36
C PRO A 237 -6.25 -29.10 -11.39
N LEU A 238 -7.00 -27.99 -11.31
CA LEU A 238 -8.08 -27.70 -12.24
C LEU A 238 -7.56 -27.44 -13.67
N ASN A 239 -6.34 -26.92 -13.81
CA ASN A 239 -5.65 -26.71 -15.09
C ASN A 239 -6.49 -25.93 -16.12
N ARG A 240 -7.07 -24.81 -15.68
CA ARG A 240 -7.90 -23.88 -16.50
C ARG A 240 -9.19 -24.48 -17.05
N ARG A 241 -9.61 -25.66 -16.60
CA ARG A 241 -10.94 -26.18 -16.92
C ARG A 241 -12.00 -25.31 -16.25
N THR A 242 -13.13 -25.13 -16.92
CA THR A 242 -14.27 -24.41 -16.35
C THR A 242 -15.13 -25.38 -15.54
N VAL A 243 -15.45 -25.00 -14.31
CA VAL A 243 -16.53 -25.62 -13.54
C VAL A 243 -17.79 -24.78 -13.73
N VAL A 244 -18.87 -25.43 -14.15
CA VAL A 244 -20.17 -24.77 -14.37
C VAL A 244 -21.11 -25.14 -13.24
N SER A 245 -21.80 -24.17 -12.67
CA SER A 245 -22.89 -24.40 -11.70
C SER A 245 -24.25 -24.11 -12.34
N ASN A 246 -25.26 -24.93 -12.05
CA ASN A 246 -26.64 -24.68 -12.50
C ASN A 246 -27.44 -23.77 -11.56
N TYR A 247 -26.85 -23.35 -10.45
CA TYR A 247 -27.42 -22.40 -9.50
C TYR A 247 -26.41 -21.29 -9.25
N LYS A 248 -26.81 -20.25 -8.51
CA LYS A 248 -25.88 -19.21 -8.06
C LYS A 248 -25.47 -19.57 -6.64
N PRO A 249 -24.23 -20.05 -6.39
CA PRO A 249 -23.79 -20.30 -5.03
C PRO A 249 -23.90 -19.01 -4.21
N HIS A 250 -24.38 -19.14 -2.98
CA HIS A 250 -24.47 -18.03 -2.03
C HIS A 250 -23.09 -17.76 -1.45
N ILE A 251 -22.20 -17.18 -2.27
CA ILE A 251 -20.85 -16.79 -1.85
C ILE A 251 -20.94 -15.46 -1.14
N HIS A 252 -20.84 -15.48 0.18
CA HIS A 252 -20.63 -14.28 0.99
C HIS A 252 -19.14 -14.21 1.33
N TRP A 253 -18.48 -13.14 0.88
CA TRP A 253 -17.16 -12.77 1.38
C TRP A 253 -17.30 -11.45 2.12
N GLN A 254 -16.63 -11.28 3.24
CA GLN A 254 -16.66 -10.02 4.00
C GLN A 254 -15.27 -9.65 4.52
N TYR A 255 -15.18 -8.46 5.09
CA TYR A 255 -14.03 -8.00 5.86
C TYR A 255 -14.34 -8.21 7.36
N GLY A 256 -13.54 -9.01 8.08
CA GLY A 256 -13.73 -9.30 9.51
C GLY A 256 -13.38 -10.75 9.89
N HIS A 257 -13.21 -11.06 11.18
CA HIS A 257 -13.01 -12.41 11.73
C HIS A 257 -12.02 -13.33 10.97
N ASP A 258 -10.87 -12.78 10.55
CA ASP A 258 -9.85 -13.47 9.73
C ASP A 258 -10.31 -13.91 8.32
N GLU A 259 -11.50 -13.53 7.86
CA GLU A 259 -12.04 -13.97 6.57
C GLU A 259 -11.18 -13.64 5.34
N PRO A 260 -10.51 -12.48 5.24
CA PRO A 260 -9.61 -12.25 4.12
C PRO A 260 -8.46 -13.27 4.00
N ASN A 261 -8.09 -13.94 5.10
CA ASN A 261 -7.11 -15.04 5.08
C ASN A 261 -7.71 -16.35 4.53
N HIS A 262 -9.04 -16.48 4.56
CA HIS A 262 -9.82 -17.62 4.07
C HIS A 262 -10.37 -17.42 2.66
N TRP A 263 -10.23 -16.23 2.06
CA TRP A 263 -10.66 -16.03 0.67
C TRP A 263 -9.98 -16.99 -0.31
N LYS A 264 -8.74 -17.42 -0.04
CA LYS A 264 -8.04 -18.45 -0.85
C LYS A 264 -8.73 -19.81 -0.84
N ASP A 265 -9.56 -20.08 0.18
CA ASP A 265 -10.30 -21.33 0.31
C ASP A 265 -11.53 -21.29 -0.61
N ILE A 266 -12.10 -20.11 -0.85
CA ILE A 266 -13.29 -19.87 -1.69
C ILE A 266 -12.94 -19.48 -3.15
N PHE A 267 -11.84 -18.76 -3.33
CA PHE A 267 -11.34 -18.22 -4.60
C PHE A 267 -9.85 -18.59 -4.76
N GLU A 268 -9.52 -19.47 -5.71
CA GLU A 268 -8.17 -20.03 -5.87
C GLU A 268 -7.11 -18.92 -6.02
N SER A 269 -7.43 -17.88 -6.80
CA SER A 269 -6.52 -16.78 -7.10
C SER A 269 -6.16 -15.93 -5.88
N CYS A 270 -6.94 -15.94 -4.80
CA CYS A 270 -6.59 -15.24 -3.57
C CYS A 270 -5.40 -15.87 -2.83
N GLY A 271 -5.01 -17.10 -3.17
CA GLY A 271 -3.82 -17.80 -2.65
C GLY A 271 -2.55 -17.63 -3.49
N GLY A 272 -2.56 -16.76 -4.50
CA GLY A 272 -1.41 -16.54 -5.38
C GLY A 272 -0.19 -15.87 -4.71
N GLN A 273 0.92 -15.76 -5.44
CA GLN A 273 2.18 -15.19 -4.92
C GLN A 273 2.39 -13.71 -5.28
N ASN A 274 1.55 -13.14 -6.13
CA ASN A 274 1.58 -11.72 -6.50
C ASN A 274 0.37 -10.99 -5.92
N GLN A 275 -0.02 -11.33 -4.70
CA GLN A 275 -1.18 -10.73 -4.03
C GLN A 275 -0.89 -9.33 -3.49
N SER A 276 -1.93 -8.51 -3.42
CA SER A 276 -1.96 -7.16 -2.86
C SER A 276 -3.00 -7.09 -1.72
N PRO A 277 -2.88 -6.16 -0.77
CA PRO A 277 -1.85 -5.10 -0.68
C PRO A 277 -0.53 -5.63 -0.12
N ILE A 278 0.51 -4.81 -0.10
CA ILE A 278 1.81 -5.13 0.52
C ILE A 278 2.25 -4.04 1.49
N ASN A 279 3.14 -4.40 2.42
CA ASN A 279 3.96 -3.41 3.12
C ASN A 279 5.12 -2.99 2.19
N ILE A 280 5.22 -1.69 1.91
CA ILE A 280 6.30 -1.11 1.14
C ILE A 280 7.39 -0.69 2.14
N ASP A 281 8.48 -1.45 2.19
CA ASP A 281 9.67 -1.11 2.99
C ASP A 281 10.67 -0.35 2.12
N TYR A 282 10.99 0.88 2.53
CA TYR A 282 11.89 1.77 1.77
C TYR A 282 13.27 1.12 1.54
N ASN A 283 13.79 0.33 2.49
CA ASN A 283 15.14 -0.24 2.44
C ASN A 283 15.33 -1.24 1.31
N ILE A 284 14.26 -1.96 0.96
CA ILE A 284 14.30 -3.03 -0.05
C ILE A 284 13.72 -2.58 -1.40
N THR A 285 13.17 -1.38 -1.48
CA THR A 285 12.73 -0.83 -2.77
C THR A 285 13.91 -0.55 -3.70
N ILE A 286 13.70 -0.65 -5.01
CA ILE A 286 14.71 -0.44 -6.03
C ILE A 286 14.53 0.95 -6.65
N GLY A 287 15.48 1.84 -6.39
CA GLY A 287 15.52 3.16 -7.02
C GLY A 287 15.85 3.03 -8.51
N GLN A 288 14.91 3.42 -9.38
CA GLN A 288 15.15 3.46 -10.82
C GLN A 288 15.10 4.90 -11.30
N SER A 289 16.26 5.47 -11.65
CA SER A 289 16.38 6.79 -12.28
C SER A 289 15.70 6.87 -13.65
N THR A 290 15.23 5.74 -14.18
CA THR A 290 14.60 5.60 -15.50
C THR A 290 13.08 5.50 -15.45
N LEU A 291 12.44 5.36 -14.28
CA LEU A 291 10.98 5.37 -14.21
C LEU A 291 10.47 6.79 -14.51
N PRO A 292 9.76 7.03 -15.63
CA PRO A 292 9.28 8.36 -15.96
C PRO A 292 8.23 8.83 -14.94
N LEU A 293 7.89 10.11 -14.97
CA LEU A 293 6.71 10.60 -14.27
C LEU A 293 5.45 9.96 -14.86
N LEU A 294 4.44 9.72 -14.01
CA LEU A 294 3.13 9.33 -14.47
C LEU A 294 2.44 10.54 -15.10
N ALA A 295 1.84 10.33 -16.28
CA ALA A 295 1.09 11.36 -16.98
C ALA A 295 -0.42 11.11 -16.83
N TYR A 296 -1.18 12.21 -16.76
CA TYR A 296 -2.62 12.19 -16.55
C TYR A 296 -3.32 12.87 -17.72
N GLN A 297 -4.42 12.29 -18.18
CA GLN A 297 -5.29 12.86 -19.19
C GLN A 297 -6.67 13.12 -18.57
N ASN A 298 -7.17 14.34 -18.72
CA ASN A 298 -8.50 14.78 -18.30
C ASN A 298 -8.81 14.66 -16.79
N TYR A 299 -7.82 14.41 -15.94
CA TYR A 299 -8.00 14.36 -14.49
C TYR A 299 -8.45 15.70 -13.89
N GLU A 300 -8.12 16.81 -14.55
CA GLU A 300 -8.47 18.19 -14.21
C GLU A 300 -9.91 18.58 -14.60
N LYS A 301 -10.60 17.73 -15.36
CA LYS A 301 -11.96 17.99 -15.83
C LYS A 301 -12.97 17.08 -15.11
N PRO A 302 -14.17 17.57 -14.76
CA PRO A 302 -15.24 16.70 -14.30
C PRO A 302 -15.72 15.79 -15.46
N PRO A 303 -16.12 14.52 -15.19
CA PRO A 303 -16.72 13.65 -16.20
C PRO A 303 -17.98 14.30 -16.79
N LEU A 304 -18.13 14.23 -18.12
CA LEU A 304 -19.22 14.89 -18.83
C LEU A 304 -20.55 14.14 -18.70
N SER A 305 -20.52 12.81 -18.57
CA SER A 305 -21.75 11.99 -18.59
C SER A 305 -22.34 11.70 -17.21
N GLY A 306 -21.62 12.04 -16.13
CA GLY A 306 -22.09 11.88 -14.75
C GLY A 306 -21.18 11.03 -13.86
N MET A 307 -21.54 10.96 -12.59
CA MET A 307 -20.91 10.12 -11.57
C MET A 307 -22.00 9.43 -10.75
N ILE A 308 -21.84 8.13 -10.48
CA ILE A 308 -22.77 7.35 -9.65
C ILE A 308 -22.02 6.88 -8.41
N LEU A 309 -22.48 7.32 -7.24
CA LEU A 309 -22.02 6.85 -5.94
C LEU A 309 -22.79 5.60 -5.56
N LYS A 310 -22.10 4.53 -5.18
CA LYS A 310 -22.67 3.23 -4.84
C LYS A 310 -22.12 2.76 -3.52
N ASN A 311 -22.97 2.15 -2.71
CA ASN A 311 -22.56 1.26 -1.64
C ASN A 311 -22.77 -0.17 -2.14
N ASN A 312 -21.67 -0.89 -2.40
CA ASN A 312 -21.73 -2.27 -2.90
C ASN A 312 -21.69 -3.30 -1.75
N GLY A 313 -21.91 -2.87 -0.51
CA GLY A 313 -21.82 -3.70 0.69
C GLY A 313 -20.41 -3.89 1.25
N HIS A 314 -19.36 -3.56 0.48
CA HIS A 314 -17.96 -3.74 0.86
C HIS A 314 -17.13 -2.45 0.83
N THR A 315 -17.55 -1.47 0.04
CA THR A 315 -16.96 -0.14 -0.05
C THR A 315 -18.00 0.86 -0.56
N VAL A 316 -17.67 2.14 -0.42
CA VAL A 316 -18.23 3.20 -1.24
C VAL A 316 -17.43 3.29 -2.54
N GLU A 317 -18.10 3.08 -3.67
CA GLU A 317 -17.52 3.16 -5.02
C GLU A 317 -18.15 4.33 -5.78
N LEU A 318 -17.33 5.11 -6.48
CA LEU A 318 -17.78 6.12 -7.44
C LEU A 318 -17.50 5.64 -8.86
N GLU A 319 -18.56 5.32 -9.61
CA GLU A 319 -18.48 5.01 -11.04
C GLU A 319 -18.37 6.29 -11.87
N LEU A 320 -17.43 6.30 -12.82
CA LEU A 320 -17.26 7.36 -13.80
C LEU A 320 -18.01 7.01 -15.09
N LEU A 321 -18.87 7.93 -15.56
CA LEU A 321 -19.60 7.80 -16.82
C LEU A 321 -18.96 8.72 -17.90
N GLY A 322 -18.80 8.22 -19.12
CA GLY A 322 -18.31 9.00 -20.28
C GLY A 322 -16.80 8.86 -20.57
N ASP A 323 -16.26 9.78 -21.37
CA ASP A 323 -14.94 9.67 -22.04
C ASP A 323 -13.68 9.81 -21.14
N GLU A 324 -12.73 8.93 -21.45
CA GLU A 324 -11.25 9.03 -21.46
C GLU A 324 -10.52 9.87 -20.40
N ILE A 325 -10.91 9.75 -19.12
CA ILE A 325 -9.96 9.98 -18.02
C ILE A 325 -8.95 8.84 -18.08
N ALA A 326 -7.67 9.17 -18.23
CA ALA A 326 -6.65 8.15 -18.44
C ALA A 326 -5.32 8.48 -17.77
N ILE A 327 -4.52 7.43 -17.58
CA ILE A 327 -3.11 7.52 -17.19
C ILE A 327 -2.23 6.85 -18.22
N PHE A 328 -1.02 7.34 -18.38
CA PHE A 328 0.01 6.79 -19.26
C PHE A 328 1.41 7.19 -18.76
N ALA A 329 2.46 6.78 -19.48
CA ALA A 329 3.84 6.93 -19.03
C ALA A 329 4.10 6.23 -17.68
N GLY A 330 5.05 6.69 -16.87
CA GLY A 330 5.37 6.06 -15.58
C GLY A 330 5.76 4.58 -15.65
N GLY A 331 6.21 4.07 -16.80
CA GLY A 331 6.49 2.64 -17.02
C GLY A 331 5.27 1.78 -17.38
N LEU A 332 4.12 2.39 -17.69
CA LEU A 332 2.94 1.71 -18.25
C LEU A 332 3.14 1.42 -19.74
N ALA A 333 2.65 0.27 -20.20
CA ALA A 333 2.85 -0.20 -21.58
C ALA A 333 2.04 0.58 -22.63
N GLU A 334 0.89 1.11 -22.23
CA GLU A 334 -0.02 1.91 -23.05
C GLU A 334 -0.92 2.75 -22.13
N PRO A 335 -1.85 3.58 -22.67
CA PRO A 335 -2.84 4.27 -21.83
C PRO A 335 -3.82 3.33 -21.12
N TYR A 336 -4.14 3.66 -19.87
CA TYR A 336 -5.16 2.97 -19.06
C TYR A 336 -6.31 3.94 -18.75
N ILE A 337 -7.55 3.50 -18.96
CA ILE A 337 -8.76 4.30 -18.82
C ILE A 337 -9.36 4.10 -17.42
N ALA A 338 -9.60 5.20 -16.70
CA ALA A 338 -10.23 5.18 -15.39
C ALA A 338 -11.69 4.76 -15.51
N LYS A 339 -12.16 3.90 -14.60
CA LYS A 339 -13.56 3.43 -14.60
C LYS A 339 -14.29 3.71 -13.29
N GLN A 340 -13.60 3.55 -12.18
CA GLN A 340 -14.14 3.85 -10.85
C GLN A 340 -13.02 4.25 -9.90
N PHE A 341 -13.41 4.83 -8.77
CA PHE A 341 -12.57 4.84 -7.58
C PHE A 341 -13.36 4.49 -6.33
N HIS A 342 -12.68 3.97 -5.32
CA HIS A 342 -13.28 3.51 -4.07
C HIS A 342 -12.31 3.71 -2.90
N PHE A 343 -12.79 3.47 -1.67
CA PHE A 343 -12.05 3.77 -0.45
C PHE A 343 -12.04 2.57 0.49
N HIS A 344 -10.94 2.41 1.21
CA HIS A 344 -10.81 1.48 2.34
C HIS A 344 -10.53 2.30 3.59
N TRP A 345 -11.15 1.97 4.72
CA TRP A 345 -11.00 2.72 5.96
C TRP A 345 -11.13 1.83 7.20
N GLY A 346 -10.55 2.32 8.29
CA GLY A 346 -10.57 1.61 9.56
C GLY A 346 -11.64 2.10 10.51
N SER A 347 -11.90 1.28 11.51
CA SER A 347 -12.74 1.61 12.67
C SER A 347 -12.18 2.75 13.52
N ASN A 348 -10.89 3.05 13.41
CA ASN A 348 -10.24 4.16 14.10
C ASN A 348 -9.21 4.86 13.20
N SER A 349 -8.58 5.91 13.70
CA SER A 349 -7.71 6.78 12.87
C SER A 349 -6.26 6.32 12.75
N SER A 350 -5.87 5.21 13.40
CA SER A 350 -4.52 4.66 13.32
C SER A 350 -4.38 3.51 12.32
N LYS A 351 -5.48 3.07 11.71
CA LYS A 351 -5.53 1.95 10.75
C LYS A 351 -6.64 2.16 9.73
N GLY A 352 -6.55 1.54 8.56
CA GLY A 352 -7.59 1.64 7.53
C GLY A 352 -7.11 1.56 6.09
N SER A 353 -5.84 1.89 5.84
CA SER A 353 -5.21 1.66 4.54
C SER A 353 -4.97 0.17 4.31
N GLU A 354 -5.04 -0.23 3.04
CA GLU A 354 -4.70 -1.58 2.60
C GLU A 354 -3.19 -1.75 2.58
N HIS A 355 -2.50 -0.86 1.86
CA HIS A 355 -1.05 -0.80 1.86
C HIS A 355 -0.52 -0.28 3.20
N GLN A 356 0.74 -0.60 3.44
CA GLN A 356 1.52 0.00 4.52
C GLN A 356 2.80 0.58 3.94
N LEU A 357 3.32 1.60 4.61
CA LEU A 357 4.64 2.16 4.32
C LEU A 357 5.49 1.99 5.58
N ASP A 358 6.52 1.16 5.53
CA ASP A 358 7.38 0.82 6.68
C ASP A 358 6.58 0.38 7.92
N SER A 359 5.63 -0.51 7.68
CA SER A 359 4.69 -1.03 8.68
C SER A 359 3.72 0.00 9.27
N LYS A 360 3.71 1.23 8.75
CA LYS A 360 2.73 2.25 9.09
C LYS A 360 1.47 2.07 8.25
N SER A 361 0.32 1.97 8.92
CA SER A 361 -1.00 2.09 8.31
C SER A 361 -1.52 3.53 8.44
N TYR A 362 -2.42 3.91 7.53
CA TYR A 362 -3.12 5.19 7.49
C TYR A 362 -4.60 4.98 7.80
N PRO A 363 -5.36 6.00 8.23
CA PRO A 363 -6.78 5.86 8.56
C PRO A 363 -7.68 5.41 7.39
N MET A 364 -7.24 5.64 6.16
CA MET A 364 -7.98 5.33 4.94
C MET A 364 -7.02 5.27 3.75
N GLU A 365 -7.41 4.56 2.69
CA GLU A 365 -6.74 4.54 1.40
C GLU A 365 -7.74 4.66 0.25
N LEU A 366 -7.37 5.42 -0.77
CA LEU A 366 -8.12 5.62 -2.00
C LEU A 366 -7.52 4.76 -3.11
N HIS A 367 -8.37 4.04 -3.84
CA HIS A 367 -8.01 3.30 -5.05
C HIS A 367 -8.72 3.87 -6.27
N ILE A 368 -7.96 4.30 -7.29
CA ILE A 368 -8.49 4.69 -8.60
C ILE A 368 -8.17 3.60 -9.62
N VAL A 369 -9.20 2.91 -10.09
CA VAL A 369 -9.08 1.71 -10.92
C VAL A 369 -9.17 2.05 -12.41
N HIS A 370 -8.17 1.61 -13.15
CA HIS A 370 -8.09 1.76 -14.59
C HIS A 370 -7.94 0.42 -15.29
N TYR A 371 -8.47 0.31 -16.52
CA TYR A 371 -8.22 -0.83 -17.40
C TYR A 371 -7.40 -0.43 -18.62
N ARG A 372 -6.59 -1.35 -19.11
CA ARG A 372 -5.76 -1.17 -20.30
C ARG A 372 -6.64 -0.90 -21.52
N LYS A 373 -6.38 0.21 -22.24
CA LYS A 373 -7.28 0.69 -23.32
C LYS A 373 -7.56 -0.38 -24.37
N SER A 374 -6.55 -1.15 -24.78
CA SER A 374 -6.69 -2.25 -25.74
C SER A 374 -7.65 -3.39 -25.33
N LEU A 375 -7.92 -3.58 -24.02
CA LEU A 375 -8.76 -4.65 -23.50
C LEU A 375 -10.24 -4.29 -23.38
N LYS A 376 -10.61 -3.03 -23.64
CA LYS A 376 -11.97 -2.47 -23.74
C LYS A 376 -12.80 -2.39 -22.45
N ASN A 377 -12.65 -3.30 -21.48
CA ASN A 377 -13.41 -3.26 -20.22
C ASN A 377 -12.66 -3.90 -19.03
N LEU A 378 -13.16 -3.69 -17.81
CA LEU A 378 -12.58 -4.23 -16.57
C LEU A 378 -12.59 -5.76 -16.53
N THR A 379 -13.65 -6.41 -17.02
CA THR A 379 -13.82 -7.87 -16.93
C THR A 379 -12.76 -8.61 -17.74
N THR A 380 -12.53 -8.21 -19.00
CA THR A 380 -11.44 -8.76 -19.82
C THR A 380 -10.08 -8.40 -19.24
N ALA A 381 -9.91 -7.17 -18.77
CA ALA A 381 -8.67 -6.69 -18.17
C ALA A 381 -8.25 -7.46 -16.91
N ALA A 382 -9.19 -7.83 -16.04
CA ALA A 382 -8.93 -8.60 -14.83
C ALA A 382 -8.34 -10.01 -15.10
N THR A 383 -8.47 -10.52 -16.33
CA THR A 383 -7.92 -11.84 -16.71
C THR A 383 -6.53 -11.76 -17.34
N GLN A 384 -6.01 -10.56 -17.58
CA GLN A 384 -4.76 -10.35 -18.31
C GLN A 384 -3.68 -9.80 -17.40
N TYR A 385 -2.45 -10.30 -17.55
CA TYR A 385 -1.29 -9.76 -16.83
C TYR A 385 -1.13 -8.26 -17.11
N ARG A 386 -1.07 -7.45 -16.04
CA ARG A 386 -1.11 -5.98 -16.09
C ARG A 386 -2.27 -5.42 -16.91
N GLY A 387 -3.39 -6.13 -16.99
CA GLY A 387 -4.60 -5.64 -17.65
C GLY A 387 -5.25 -4.47 -16.91
N LEU A 388 -5.03 -4.38 -15.60
CA LEU A 388 -5.48 -3.28 -14.74
C LEU A 388 -4.30 -2.44 -14.25
N ALA A 389 -4.53 -1.15 -14.06
CA ALA A 389 -3.61 -0.25 -13.36
C ALA A 389 -4.39 0.46 -12.24
N VAL A 390 -3.90 0.36 -11.01
CA VAL A 390 -4.56 0.98 -9.84
C VAL A 390 -3.62 2.00 -9.21
N LEU A 391 -4.15 3.21 -8.98
CA LEU A 391 -3.47 4.24 -8.22
C LEU A 391 -3.92 4.15 -6.76
N GLY A 392 -2.98 3.95 -5.84
CA GLY A 392 -3.20 3.95 -4.40
C GLY A 392 -2.72 5.25 -3.75
N PHE A 393 -3.58 5.89 -2.98
CA PHE A 393 -3.26 7.08 -2.19
C PHE A 393 -3.65 6.87 -0.73
N PHE A 394 -2.67 6.96 0.17
CA PHE A 394 -2.96 7.04 1.59
C PHE A 394 -3.74 8.31 1.92
N CYS A 395 -4.74 8.20 2.79
CA CYS A 395 -5.47 9.34 3.34
C CYS A 395 -4.92 9.68 4.73
N GLU A 396 -4.62 10.94 4.99
CA GLU A 396 -4.09 11.42 6.26
C GLU A 396 -4.99 12.49 6.87
N LEU A 397 -5.17 12.46 8.19
CA LEU A 397 -6.01 13.42 8.89
C LEU A 397 -5.45 14.85 8.78
N SER A 398 -6.35 15.79 8.53
CA SER A 398 -6.12 17.23 8.47
C SER A 398 -7.13 17.97 9.35
N PRO A 399 -6.76 19.13 9.94
CA PRO A 399 -7.72 20.00 10.63
C PRO A 399 -8.80 20.57 9.70
N LEU A 400 -8.55 20.61 8.39
CA LEU A 400 -9.45 21.20 7.39
C LEU A 400 -10.13 20.12 6.54
N ASP A 401 -11.40 20.36 6.21
CA ASP A 401 -12.16 19.56 5.25
C ASP A 401 -11.48 19.63 3.87
N ASN A 402 -11.38 18.48 3.20
CA ASN A 402 -11.01 18.40 1.79
C ASN A 402 -12.23 18.81 0.94
N LEU A 403 -12.18 20.01 0.38
CA LEU A 403 -13.29 20.57 -0.40
C LEU A 403 -13.59 19.77 -1.67
N GLY A 404 -12.60 19.10 -2.27
CA GLY A 404 -12.79 18.24 -3.44
C GLY A 404 -13.63 16.99 -3.12
N LEU A 405 -13.53 16.47 -1.90
CA LEU A 405 -14.35 15.34 -1.45
C LEU A 405 -15.75 15.75 -0.97
N LYS A 406 -16.04 17.04 -0.84
CA LYS A 406 -17.29 17.52 -0.21
C LYS A 406 -18.55 16.96 -0.88
N SER A 407 -18.60 16.98 -2.21
CA SER A 407 -19.75 16.44 -2.97
C SER A 407 -20.00 14.97 -2.63
N LEU A 408 -18.94 14.15 -2.60
CA LEU A 408 -19.02 12.75 -2.24
C LEU A 408 -19.47 12.57 -0.79
N THR A 409 -18.82 13.26 0.16
CA THR A 409 -19.12 13.10 1.59
C THR A 409 -20.53 13.55 1.98
N ASP A 410 -21.06 14.58 1.32
CA ASP A 410 -22.43 15.07 1.55
C ASP A 410 -23.50 14.07 1.08
N HIS A 411 -23.16 13.18 0.13
CA HIS A 411 -24.06 12.18 -0.45
C HIS A 411 -23.88 10.77 0.13
N LEU A 412 -22.92 10.54 1.04
CA LEU A 412 -22.74 9.23 1.70
C LEU A 412 -24.01 8.75 2.40
N ARG A 413 -24.78 9.67 3.00
CA ARG A 413 -26.08 9.37 3.63
C ARG A 413 -27.13 8.81 2.66
N ASN A 414 -27.02 9.15 1.37
CA ASN A 414 -27.93 8.66 0.33
C ASN A 414 -27.61 7.22 -0.06
N VAL A 415 -26.41 6.74 0.27
CA VAL A 415 -25.96 5.36 0.06
C VAL A 415 -25.61 4.66 1.38
N ALA A 416 -26.29 5.02 2.46
CA ALA A 416 -25.97 4.53 3.79
C ALA A 416 -26.13 3.00 3.91
N THR A 417 -27.01 2.37 3.14
CA THR A 417 -27.25 0.91 3.20
C THR A 417 -26.64 0.19 1.99
N PRO A 418 -26.25 -1.10 2.11
CA PRO A 418 -25.76 -1.89 0.97
C PRO A 418 -26.72 -1.91 -0.22
N ASP A 419 -26.17 -2.14 -1.41
CA ASP A 419 -26.85 -2.20 -2.72
C ASP A 419 -27.58 -0.93 -3.16
N THR A 420 -27.32 0.20 -2.49
CA THR A 420 -27.89 1.50 -2.87
C THR A 420 -26.94 2.30 -3.75
N ASN A 421 -27.53 3.17 -4.57
CA ASN A 421 -26.78 4.07 -5.43
C ASN A 421 -27.50 5.41 -5.62
N VAL A 422 -26.73 6.46 -5.93
CA VAL A 422 -27.23 7.81 -6.19
C VAL A 422 -26.35 8.51 -7.23
N SER A 423 -26.98 9.28 -8.12
CA SER A 423 -26.25 10.18 -9.02
C SER A 423 -25.84 11.44 -8.26
N ILE A 424 -24.58 11.87 -8.41
CA ILE A 424 -24.05 13.04 -7.70
C ILE A 424 -23.50 14.09 -8.68
N PRO A 425 -23.43 15.38 -8.28
CA PRO A 425 -22.76 16.40 -9.09
C PRO A 425 -21.32 16.02 -9.41
N THR A 426 -20.92 16.19 -10.68
CA THR A 426 -19.58 15.80 -11.13
C THR A 426 -18.51 16.76 -10.64
N PHE A 427 -17.33 16.23 -10.35
CA PHE A 427 -16.15 16.99 -9.95
C PHE A 427 -14.89 16.39 -10.58
N SER A 428 -13.84 17.20 -10.68
CA SER A 428 -12.54 16.75 -11.19
C SER A 428 -11.84 15.85 -10.17
N ILE A 429 -11.20 14.78 -10.64
CA ILE A 429 -10.40 13.89 -9.78
C ILE A 429 -9.24 14.67 -9.12
N ASN A 430 -8.61 15.60 -9.85
CA ASN A 430 -7.56 16.45 -9.29
C ASN A 430 -8.01 17.33 -8.11
N SER A 431 -9.32 17.57 -7.94
CA SER A 431 -9.81 18.47 -6.89
C SER A 431 -9.59 17.95 -5.47
N PHE A 432 -9.41 16.64 -5.29
CA PHE A 432 -9.18 16.01 -3.98
C PHE A 432 -7.84 15.31 -3.85
N LEU A 433 -7.13 15.07 -4.96
CA LEU A 433 -5.82 14.44 -4.95
C LEU A 433 -4.72 15.39 -4.43
N PRO A 434 -3.58 14.85 -3.95
CA PRO A 434 -2.45 15.67 -3.53
C PRO A 434 -1.92 16.53 -4.69
N ALA A 435 -1.61 17.80 -4.40
CA ALA A 435 -1.10 18.74 -5.40
C ALA A 435 0.24 18.26 -5.99
N PHE A 436 1.11 17.72 -5.13
CA PHE A 436 2.33 17.01 -5.52
C PHE A 436 2.03 15.51 -5.50
N ARG A 437 2.36 14.83 -6.60
CA ARG A 437 2.17 13.37 -6.77
C ARG A 437 3.18 12.81 -7.78
N SER A 438 4.41 13.32 -7.73
CA SER A 438 5.49 12.85 -8.61
C SER A 438 6.12 11.57 -8.08
N ASP A 439 6.17 11.39 -6.76
CA ASP A 439 6.93 10.34 -6.10
C ASP A 439 6.02 9.14 -5.81
N PHE A 440 6.32 8.01 -6.44
CA PHE A 440 5.52 6.80 -6.30
C PHE A 440 6.37 5.52 -6.29
N TYR A 441 5.74 4.48 -5.73
CA TYR A 441 6.18 3.10 -5.78
C TYR A 441 5.40 2.34 -6.87
N ARG A 442 6.04 1.37 -7.49
CA ARG A 442 5.49 0.56 -8.59
C ARG A 442 5.80 -0.92 -8.37
N TYR A 443 4.78 -1.77 -8.44
CA TYR A 443 4.95 -3.22 -8.37
C TYR A 443 3.81 -3.95 -9.09
N ASP A 444 4.03 -5.23 -9.41
CA ASP A 444 3.00 -6.12 -9.95
C ASP A 444 2.27 -6.84 -8.81
N GLY A 445 0.95 -6.75 -8.83
CA GLY A 445 0.10 -7.22 -7.75
C GLY A 445 -1.26 -7.73 -8.22
N SER A 446 -2.21 -7.74 -7.29
CA SER A 446 -3.57 -8.23 -7.52
C SER A 446 -4.63 -7.19 -7.22
N LEU A 447 -5.88 -7.52 -7.54
CA LEU A 447 -7.03 -6.94 -6.85
C LEU A 447 -6.94 -7.29 -5.36
N THR A 448 -7.36 -6.37 -4.50
CA THR A 448 -7.35 -6.51 -3.03
C THR A 448 -8.66 -7.05 -2.46
N THR A 449 -9.62 -7.34 -3.34
CA THR A 449 -10.88 -8.04 -3.04
C THR A 449 -11.02 -9.27 -3.93
N PRO A 450 -11.84 -10.26 -3.54
CA PRO A 450 -12.18 -11.39 -4.40
C PRO A 450 -12.70 -10.92 -5.77
N SER A 451 -12.25 -11.52 -6.88
CA SER A 451 -11.49 -12.78 -6.99
C SER A 451 -9.96 -12.67 -6.81
N CYS A 452 -9.42 -11.54 -6.36
CA CYS A 452 -7.98 -11.34 -6.14
C CYS A 452 -7.09 -11.59 -7.37
N ALA A 453 -7.59 -11.28 -8.56
CA ALA A 453 -6.87 -11.52 -9.81
C ALA A 453 -5.51 -10.79 -9.83
N GLU A 454 -4.42 -11.52 -10.13
CA GLU A 454 -3.03 -11.01 -10.25
C GLU A 454 -2.78 -10.27 -11.58
N SER A 455 -3.66 -9.31 -11.87
CA SER A 455 -3.73 -8.58 -13.13
C SER A 455 -3.36 -7.10 -12.98
N VAL A 456 -2.94 -6.66 -11.79
CA VAL A 456 -2.83 -5.24 -11.44
C VAL A 456 -1.38 -4.78 -11.47
N VAL A 457 -1.10 -3.71 -12.20
CA VAL A 457 0.12 -2.91 -12.00
C VAL A 457 -0.19 -1.76 -11.03
N TRP A 458 0.38 -1.82 -9.82
CA TRP A 458 0.10 -0.87 -8.75
C TRP A 458 0.99 0.37 -8.85
N THR A 459 0.42 1.54 -8.58
CA THR A 459 1.17 2.79 -8.36
C THR A 459 0.73 3.38 -7.03
N VAL A 460 1.57 3.27 -6.00
CA VAL A 460 1.26 3.76 -4.64
C VAL A 460 2.04 5.05 -4.41
N PHE A 461 1.33 6.16 -4.18
CA PHE A 461 1.96 7.48 -4.03
C PHE A 461 2.45 7.71 -2.60
N LYS A 462 3.58 8.42 -2.49
CA LYS A 462 4.11 8.87 -1.19
C LYS A 462 3.26 10.00 -0.60
N ASP A 463 2.80 10.92 -1.45
CA ASP A 463 1.98 12.04 -1.03
C ASP A 463 0.56 11.60 -0.68
N THR A 464 0.03 12.11 0.44
CA THR A 464 -1.24 11.66 1.03
C THR A 464 -2.41 12.56 0.65
N VAL A 465 -3.59 12.00 0.40
CA VAL A 465 -4.85 12.76 0.35
C VAL A 465 -5.17 13.26 1.76
N LYS A 466 -5.33 14.58 1.93
CA LYS A 466 -5.75 15.12 3.23
C LYS A 466 -7.26 14.97 3.38
N ILE A 467 -7.73 14.55 4.56
CA ILE A 467 -9.15 14.37 4.89
C ILE A 467 -9.40 14.82 6.34
N SER A 468 -10.52 15.48 6.63
CA SER A 468 -10.82 15.85 8.01
C SER A 468 -11.37 14.68 8.82
N ALA A 469 -11.29 14.77 10.16
CA ALA A 469 -11.91 13.78 11.05
C ALA A 469 -13.42 13.66 10.81
N LYS A 470 -14.10 14.77 10.50
CA LYS A 470 -15.54 14.81 10.19
C LYS A 470 -15.85 14.05 8.89
N GLN A 471 -15.03 14.23 7.87
CA GLN A 471 -15.22 13.53 6.60
C GLN A 471 -14.94 12.04 6.72
N LEU A 472 -13.88 11.64 7.44
CA LEU A 472 -13.61 10.23 7.74
C LEU A 472 -14.76 9.58 8.52
N GLU A 473 -15.33 10.31 9.49
CA GLU A 473 -16.46 9.79 10.26
C GLU A 473 -17.70 9.56 9.39
N ALA A 474 -17.94 10.38 8.36
CA ALA A 474 -19.05 10.17 7.44
C ALA A 474 -18.96 8.83 6.69
N PHE A 475 -17.74 8.34 6.38
CA PHE A 475 -17.56 7.00 5.81
C PHE A 475 -17.90 5.89 6.81
N ARG A 476 -17.54 6.05 8.09
CA ARG A 476 -17.84 5.07 9.15
C ARG A 476 -19.33 4.94 9.48
N GLN A 477 -20.16 5.87 9.01
CA GLN A 477 -21.62 5.80 9.14
C GLN A 477 -22.30 5.00 8.02
N VAL A 478 -21.56 4.64 6.96
CA VAL A 478 -22.07 3.76 5.90
C VAL A 478 -22.13 2.33 6.41
N GLN A 479 -23.16 1.58 6.05
CA GLN A 479 -23.38 0.20 6.47
C GLN A 479 -22.91 -0.81 5.41
N GLY A 480 -22.39 -1.95 5.87
CA GLY A 480 -22.02 -3.11 5.07
C GLY A 480 -22.82 -4.36 5.45
N TYR A 481 -22.39 -5.52 4.95
CA TYR A 481 -22.92 -6.82 5.36
C TYR A 481 -22.08 -7.45 6.48
N GLU A 482 -22.76 -8.16 7.40
CA GLU A 482 -22.19 -9.15 8.32
C GLU A 482 -22.90 -10.51 8.10
N ASN A 483 -22.23 -11.61 8.48
CA ASN A 483 -22.75 -12.99 8.54
C ASN A 483 -24.26 -13.06 8.78
N GLY A 484 -24.99 -13.63 7.81
CA GLY A 484 -26.45 -13.72 7.83
C GLY A 484 -27.20 -12.49 7.32
N ASN A 485 -26.57 -11.66 6.47
CA ASN A 485 -27.14 -10.43 5.88
C ASN A 485 -27.54 -9.35 6.90
N LYS A 486 -26.90 -9.33 8.07
CA LYS A 486 -27.15 -8.30 9.08
C LYS A 486 -26.43 -7.01 8.70
N GLN A 487 -27.12 -5.87 8.78
CA GLN A 487 -26.54 -4.55 8.49
C GLN A 487 -25.74 -4.05 9.70
N MET A 488 -24.49 -3.69 9.47
CA MET A 488 -23.57 -3.16 10.48
C MET A 488 -22.76 -1.99 9.91
N PRO A 489 -22.18 -1.10 10.73
CA PRO A 489 -21.24 -0.10 10.26
C PRO A 489 -20.11 -0.75 9.45
N MET A 490 -19.90 -0.26 8.23
CA MET A 490 -18.81 -0.68 7.36
C MET A 490 -17.54 -0.06 7.91
N VAL A 491 -16.73 -0.85 8.62
CA VAL A 491 -15.44 -0.45 9.16
C VAL A 491 -14.45 -1.59 8.99
N ASP A 492 -13.16 -1.26 8.98
CA ASP A 492 -12.08 -2.21 8.77
C ASP A 492 -12.23 -2.98 7.44
N ASN A 493 -12.71 -2.29 6.40
CA ASN A 493 -12.94 -2.85 5.06
C ASN A 493 -11.66 -2.88 4.20
N TYR A 494 -10.54 -3.30 4.79
CA TYR A 494 -9.24 -3.42 4.15
C TYR A 494 -8.69 -4.84 4.31
N ARG A 495 -8.00 -5.35 3.29
CA ARG A 495 -7.33 -6.65 3.31
C ARG A 495 -6.00 -6.54 4.07
N PRO A 496 -5.61 -7.53 4.88
CA PRO A 496 -4.28 -7.59 5.48
C PRO A 496 -3.17 -7.58 4.43
N VAL A 497 -1.99 -7.04 4.79
CA VAL A 497 -0.81 -7.05 3.90
C VAL A 497 -0.39 -8.48 3.55
N GLN A 498 -0.07 -8.68 2.27
CA GLN A 498 0.32 -9.96 1.69
C GLN A 498 1.84 -10.05 1.59
N PRO A 499 2.43 -11.25 1.65
CA PRO A 499 3.89 -11.39 1.54
C PRO A 499 4.41 -10.88 0.19
N LEU A 500 5.55 -10.17 0.23
CA LEU A 500 6.19 -9.66 -1.00
C LEU A 500 6.75 -10.80 -1.88
N TYR A 501 7.10 -11.93 -1.27
CA TYR A 501 7.80 -13.06 -1.91
C TYR A 501 9.05 -12.57 -2.68
N THR A 502 9.13 -12.86 -3.99
CA THR A 502 10.26 -12.52 -4.85
C THR A 502 10.04 -11.24 -5.66
N ARG A 503 8.95 -10.51 -5.43
CA ARG A 503 8.61 -9.31 -6.20
C ARG A 503 9.52 -8.14 -5.84
N ALA A 504 9.86 -7.35 -6.85
CA ALA A 504 10.54 -6.08 -6.66
C ALA A 504 9.52 -4.94 -6.57
N VAL A 505 9.75 -4.01 -5.63
CA VAL A 505 9.04 -2.73 -5.59
C VAL A 505 9.98 -1.66 -6.12
N HIS A 506 9.62 -1.03 -7.22
CA HIS A 506 10.39 0.05 -7.83
C HIS A 506 9.92 1.41 -7.33
N ARG A 507 10.83 2.38 -7.28
CA ARG A 507 10.50 3.79 -7.00
C ARG A 507 11.12 4.70 -8.06
N ASN A 508 10.43 5.78 -8.40
CA ASN A 508 10.92 6.78 -9.37
C ASN A 508 11.71 7.95 -8.74
N PHE A 509 11.86 7.93 -7.41
CA PHE A 509 12.60 8.92 -6.65
C PHE A 509 13.76 8.27 -5.88
N LYS A 510 14.74 9.07 -5.49
CA LYS A 510 15.81 8.61 -4.60
C LYS A 510 15.29 8.72 -3.17
N ILE A 511 15.26 7.61 -2.44
CA ILE A 511 15.19 7.68 -0.98
C ILE A 511 16.46 8.42 -0.56
N PRO A 512 16.36 9.51 0.21
CA PRO A 512 17.52 10.06 0.89
C PRO A 512 18.20 8.89 1.61
N PRO A 513 19.55 8.76 1.60
CA PRO A 513 20.20 7.72 2.38
C PRO A 513 19.61 7.71 3.80
N PRO A 514 19.50 6.55 4.48
CA PRO A 514 19.07 6.50 5.87
C PRO A 514 20.07 7.33 6.68
N LYS A 515 19.78 8.62 6.79
CA LYS A 515 20.53 9.54 7.61
C LYS A 515 20.16 9.09 9.01
N THR A 516 21.14 8.67 9.80
CA THR A 516 21.11 8.89 11.24
C THR A 516 20.60 10.32 11.43
N HIS A 517 19.31 10.49 11.76
CA HIS A 517 18.60 11.76 11.59
C HIS A 517 19.27 12.77 12.54
N TRP A 518 20.04 13.70 11.98
CA TRP A 518 20.75 14.67 12.80
C TRP A 518 19.76 15.76 13.22
N SER A 519 19.94 16.27 14.43
CA SER A 519 19.16 17.38 14.98
C SER A 519 20.11 18.46 15.51
N TYR A 520 19.59 19.61 15.91
CA TYR A 520 20.39 20.63 16.60
C TYR A 520 20.59 20.31 18.08
N GLU A 521 19.64 19.58 18.70
CA GLU A 521 19.66 19.20 20.12
C GLU A 521 19.43 17.70 20.34
N GLY A 522 19.71 17.19 21.54
CA GLY A 522 19.49 15.79 21.93
C GLY A 522 20.64 14.85 21.55
N SER A 523 20.39 13.54 21.56
CA SER A 523 21.41 12.51 21.29
C SER A 523 22.01 12.55 19.88
N HIS A 524 21.31 13.17 18.93
CA HIS A 524 21.77 13.43 17.56
C HIS A 524 22.06 14.93 17.31
N GLY A 525 22.16 15.72 18.39
CA GLY A 525 22.36 17.17 18.39
C GLY A 525 23.73 17.62 17.86
N ALA A 526 23.88 18.94 17.67
CA ALA A 526 25.09 19.54 17.09
C ALA A 526 26.38 19.25 17.87
N SER A 527 26.28 19.04 19.19
CA SER A 527 27.40 18.60 20.05
C SER A 527 27.91 17.19 19.72
N HIS A 528 27.08 16.36 19.10
CA HIS A 528 27.36 14.95 18.79
C HIS A 528 27.66 14.72 17.31
N TRP A 529 27.52 15.70 16.43
CA TRP A 529 27.74 15.48 14.99
C TRP A 529 29.14 14.95 14.68
N SER A 530 30.17 15.31 15.45
CA SER A 530 31.53 14.82 15.25
C SER A 530 31.71 13.30 15.39
N SER A 531 30.82 12.61 16.14
CA SER A 531 30.89 11.15 16.27
C SER A 531 30.36 10.42 15.04
N THR A 532 29.52 11.08 14.25
CA THR A 532 28.80 10.48 13.13
C THR A 532 29.27 11.02 11.78
N TYR A 533 29.62 12.30 11.72
CA TYR A 533 30.05 13.01 10.54
C TYR A 533 31.50 13.47 10.72
N GLN A 534 32.42 12.77 10.06
CA GLN A 534 33.86 12.96 10.25
C GLN A 534 34.32 14.41 10.04
N PHE A 535 33.78 15.13 9.05
CA PHE A 535 34.18 16.52 8.80
C PHE A 535 33.62 17.51 9.82
N CYS A 536 32.62 17.11 10.63
CA CYS A 536 32.12 17.95 11.72
C CYS A 536 33.05 17.93 12.96
N ALA A 537 34.05 17.03 13.00
CA ALA A 537 35.02 16.97 14.10
C ALA A 537 35.98 18.17 14.06
N SER A 538 36.00 18.96 15.14
CA SER A 538 36.95 20.07 15.29
C SER A 538 38.34 19.53 15.62
N SER A 539 39.36 20.02 14.93
CA SER A 539 40.78 19.76 15.22
C SER A 539 41.55 21.08 15.22
N ALA A 540 42.81 21.08 15.67
CA ALA A 540 43.63 22.31 15.67
C ALA A 540 43.82 22.92 14.26
N THR A 541 43.54 22.16 13.20
CA THR A 541 43.63 22.58 11.79
C THR A 541 42.28 22.73 11.11
N SER A 542 41.17 22.44 11.80
CA SER A 542 39.84 22.52 11.20
C SER A 542 39.40 23.97 11.03
N ARG A 543 38.73 24.24 9.91
CA ARG A 543 38.14 25.53 9.53
C ARG A 543 36.61 25.46 9.60
N GLN A 544 36.07 24.93 10.70
CA GLN A 544 34.63 24.80 10.90
C GLN A 544 33.95 26.16 11.12
N SER A 545 32.67 26.24 10.78
CA SER A 545 31.76 27.38 10.94
C SER A 545 30.52 26.97 11.74
N PRO A 546 29.83 27.91 12.41
CA PRO A 546 30.10 29.37 12.47
C PRO A 546 31.25 29.71 13.43
N ILE A 547 31.64 30.99 13.50
CA ILE A 547 32.67 31.50 14.42
C ILE A 547 32.20 32.76 15.15
N ASP A 548 32.83 33.06 16.29
CA ASP A 548 32.77 34.39 16.89
C ASP A 548 33.79 35.33 16.22
N ILE A 549 33.31 36.45 15.69
CA ILE A 549 34.08 37.45 14.98
C ILE A 549 34.60 38.47 15.99
N VAL A 550 35.85 38.27 16.43
CA VAL A 550 36.52 39.09 17.44
C VAL A 550 37.57 39.99 16.80
N SER A 551 37.55 41.29 17.12
CA SER A 551 38.42 42.33 16.55
C SER A 551 39.91 42.03 16.65
N SER A 552 40.36 41.40 17.73
CA SER A 552 41.76 41.02 17.96
C SER A 552 42.32 40.05 16.93
N HIS A 553 41.47 39.32 16.21
CA HIS A 553 41.86 38.38 15.15
C HIS A 553 41.60 38.91 13.74
N MET A 554 41.19 40.18 13.61
CA MET A 554 40.88 40.78 12.32
C MET A 554 42.10 41.39 11.67
N GLN A 555 42.21 41.22 10.36
CA GLN A 555 43.10 42.00 9.50
C GLN A 555 42.28 42.93 8.64
N ASN A 556 42.61 44.22 8.72
CA ASN A 556 42.01 45.22 7.87
C ASN A 556 42.60 45.12 6.46
N ILE A 557 41.79 44.63 5.51
CA ILE A 557 42.20 44.55 4.11
C ILE A 557 41.09 45.20 3.27
N ARG A 558 41.47 46.21 2.50
CA ARG A 558 40.58 46.85 1.54
C ARG A 558 40.44 45.96 0.30
N LEU A 559 39.34 45.24 0.23
CA LEU A 559 38.92 44.43 -0.90
C LEU A 559 38.12 45.27 -1.90
N PRO A 560 38.07 44.86 -3.19
CA PRO A 560 37.17 45.46 -4.18
C PRO A 560 35.70 45.42 -3.73
N PRO A 561 34.82 46.23 -4.31
CA PRO A 561 33.39 46.15 -3.99
C PRO A 561 32.79 44.81 -4.45
N PHE A 562 31.64 44.46 -3.86
CA PHE A 562 30.81 43.36 -4.35
C PHE A 562 30.20 43.70 -5.71
N ILE A 563 30.13 42.71 -6.58
CA ILE A 563 29.37 42.75 -7.83
C ILE A 563 28.19 41.79 -7.65
N LEU A 564 26.98 42.34 -7.68
CA LEU A 564 25.71 41.61 -7.48
C LEU A 564 24.91 41.64 -8.78
N GLU A 565 25.20 40.71 -9.68
CA GLU A 565 24.53 40.64 -10.97
C GLU A 565 23.12 40.05 -10.82
N GLY A 566 22.11 40.75 -11.37
CA GLY A 566 20.72 40.30 -11.36
C GLY A 566 19.96 40.49 -10.04
N TYR A 567 20.61 40.89 -8.94
CA TYR A 567 19.95 41.05 -7.63
C TYR A 567 18.92 42.19 -7.60
N ASP A 568 19.19 43.25 -8.37
CA ASP A 568 18.32 44.43 -8.48
C ASP A 568 17.27 44.27 -9.61
N SER A 569 17.18 43.08 -10.23
CA SER A 569 16.25 42.81 -11.33
C SER A 569 14.80 42.71 -10.85
N SER A 570 13.90 43.37 -11.56
CA SER A 570 12.44 43.25 -11.39
C SER A 570 11.84 42.02 -12.09
N ASN A 571 12.63 41.28 -12.89
CA ASN A 571 12.19 40.00 -13.45
C ASN A 571 11.85 39.01 -12.32
N SER A 572 10.71 38.35 -12.44
CA SER A 572 10.30 37.34 -11.47
C SER A 572 11.22 36.13 -11.54
N ILE A 573 11.73 35.72 -10.39
CA ILE A 573 12.26 34.39 -10.14
C ILE A 573 11.18 33.54 -9.47
N THR A 574 11.40 32.23 -9.41
CA THR A 574 10.55 31.30 -8.67
C THR A 574 11.33 30.77 -7.47
N LEU A 575 10.76 30.95 -6.28
CA LEU A 575 11.24 30.36 -5.04
C LEU A 575 10.42 29.12 -4.71
N ASP A 576 11.09 27.99 -4.48
CA ASP A 576 10.49 26.83 -3.81
C ASP A 576 10.79 26.92 -2.31
N LEU A 577 9.89 27.60 -1.59
CA LEU A 577 9.96 27.74 -0.14
C LEU A 577 9.58 26.41 0.50
N LYS A 578 10.37 25.89 1.43
CA LYS A 578 10.15 24.60 2.08
C LYS A 578 10.61 24.62 3.52
N ASN A 579 9.89 23.94 4.37
CA ASN A 579 10.42 23.49 5.65
C ASN A 579 11.07 22.13 5.42
N ASN A 580 12.39 22.04 5.54
CA ASN A 580 13.11 20.79 5.30
C ASN A 580 13.28 19.92 6.56
N GLY A 581 12.59 20.28 7.65
CA GLY A 581 12.74 19.68 8.98
C GLY A 581 13.73 20.42 9.87
N HIS A 582 14.71 21.12 9.29
CA HIS A 582 15.81 21.78 10.03
C HIS A 582 15.83 23.31 9.87
N THR A 583 15.20 23.82 8.83
CA THR A 583 15.08 25.26 8.54
C THR A 583 13.92 25.49 7.56
N VAL A 584 13.50 26.75 7.44
CA VAL A 584 12.84 27.24 6.23
C VAL A 584 13.93 27.54 5.19
N GLN A 585 13.83 26.96 4.00
CA GLN A 585 14.75 27.13 2.89
C GLN A 585 13.95 27.55 1.65
N ALA A 586 14.50 28.41 0.81
CA ALA A 586 13.95 28.77 -0.49
C ALA A 586 14.95 28.40 -1.58
N ASP A 587 14.62 27.40 -2.41
CA ASP A 587 15.43 27.10 -3.61
C ASP A 587 15.10 28.11 -4.70
N ILE A 588 16.13 28.67 -5.32
CA ILE A 588 15.99 29.72 -6.33
C ILE A 588 16.03 29.08 -7.72
N SER A 589 15.00 29.35 -8.52
CA SER A 589 14.95 28.95 -9.92
C SER A 589 14.60 30.14 -10.82
N GLY A 590 15.22 30.20 -12.00
CA GLY A 590 15.15 31.37 -12.87
C GLY A 590 16.07 32.52 -12.43
N GLY A 591 16.27 33.49 -13.31
CA GLY A 591 17.16 34.62 -13.09
C GLY A 591 18.65 34.31 -13.27
N ASN A 592 19.41 35.35 -13.63
CA ASN A 592 20.87 35.36 -13.71
C ASN A 592 21.44 36.03 -12.46
N LEU A 593 21.38 35.31 -11.33
CA LEU A 593 21.76 35.82 -10.01
C LEU A 593 23.18 35.38 -9.66
N PHE A 594 24.14 36.29 -9.80
CA PHE A 594 25.56 35.99 -9.57
C PHE A 594 26.21 36.98 -8.62
N ILE A 595 27.19 36.50 -7.85
CA ILE A 595 28.07 37.31 -7.02
C ILE A 595 29.54 37.11 -7.46
N SER A 596 30.29 38.21 -7.49
CA SER A 596 31.74 38.23 -7.72
C SER A 596 32.36 39.49 -7.09
N GLY A 597 33.67 39.69 -7.26
CA GLY A 597 34.38 40.79 -6.60
C GLY A 597 34.55 40.55 -5.10
N ALA A 598 34.78 41.61 -4.32
CA ALA A 598 34.89 41.51 -2.85
C ALA A 598 35.86 40.44 -2.32
N GLY A 599 36.93 40.14 -3.07
CA GLY A 599 37.89 39.09 -2.72
C GLY A 599 37.39 37.65 -2.86
N LEU A 600 36.27 37.42 -3.54
CA LEU A 600 35.84 36.07 -3.94
C LEU A 600 36.77 35.53 -5.03
N PRO A 601 37.13 34.23 -5.01
CA PRO A 601 38.09 33.67 -5.96
C PRO A 601 37.49 33.35 -7.34
N GLY A 602 36.19 33.59 -7.54
CA GLY A 602 35.49 33.33 -8.79
C GLY A 602 34.10 33.96 -8.80
N THR A 603 33.31 33.58 -9.80
CA THR A 603 31.90 33.97 -9.91
C THR A 603 31.02 32.85 -9.36
N TYR A 604 30.06 33.21 -8.52
CA TYR A 604 29.19 32.26 -7.84
C TYR A 604 27.74 32.54 -8.17
N ARG A 605 26.97 31.49 -8.47
CA ARG A 605 25.54 31.58 -8.78
C ARG A 605 24.72 31.28 -7.54
N ALA A 606 23.68 32.08 -7.27
CA ALA A 606 22.75 31.83 -6.19
C ALA A 606 21.97 30.52 -6.43
N ALA A 607 21.86 29.69 -5.39
CA ALA A 607 21.13 28.42 -5.44
C ALA A 607 19.94 28.38 -4.49
N GLN A 608 20.13 28.85 -3.26
CA GLN A 608 19.10 28.86 -2.23
C GLN A 608 19.41 29.88 -1.14
N PHE A 609 18.43 30.23 -0.33
CA PHE A 609 18.67 30.83 0.98
C PHE A 609 17.87 30.12 2.09
N HIS A 610 18.33 30.22 3.32
CA HIS A 610 17.67 29.63 4.49
C HIS A 610 17.96 30.43 5.77
N PHE A 611 17.25 30.11 6.85
CA PHE A 611 17.19 30.92 8.06
C PHE A 611 17.57 30.14 9.32
N HIS A 612 18.27 30.78 10.23
CA HIS A 612 18.58 30.29 11.57
C HIS A 612 18.01 31.25 12.59
N TRP A 613 17.24 30.76 13.56
CA TRP A 613 16.57 31.56 14.57
C TRP A 613 16.52 30.85 15.92
N GLY A 614 16.39 31.65 16.97
CA GLY A 614 16.28 31.14 18.34
C GLY A 614 14.84 31.13 18.85
N SER A 615 14.66 30.46 19.98
CA SER A 615 13.41 30.43 20.73
C SER A 615 13.06 31.78 21.38
N ASP A 616 14.03 32.70 21.51
CA ASP A 616 13.85 34.04 22.08
C ASP A 616 14.55 35.14 21.27
N ASN A 617 14.29 36.41 21.61
CA ASN A 617 14.74 37.57 20.85
C ASN A 617 16.23 37.94 21.06
N LYS A 618 16.95 37.21 21.91
CA LYS A 618 18.34 37.49 22.27
C LYS A 618 19.33 36.61 21.52
N ARG A 619 18.89 35.53 20.88
CA ARG A 619 19.74 34.52 20.23
C ARG A 619 19.05 33.88 19.02
N GLY A 620 19.82 33.28 18.12
CA GLY A 620 19.32 32.68 16.89
C GLY A 620 20.26 32.70 15.71
N SER A 621 21.21 33.64 15.68
CA SER A 621 22.29 33.65 14.70
C SER A 621 23.28 32.54 14.97
N GLU A 622 23.91 32.08 13.90
CA GLU A 622 25.01 31.13 13.95
C GLU A 622 26.31 31.87 14.31
N HIS A 623 26.60 32.98 13.62
CA HIS A 623 27.75 33.83 13.90
C HIS A 623 27.51 34.77 15.08
N LEU A 624 28.60 35.07 15.79
CA LEU A 624 28.65 36.11 16.82
C LEU A 624 29.60 37.22 16.38
N ILE A 625 29.41 38.42 16.91
CA ILE A 625 30.36 39.53 16.79
C ILE A 625 30.71 39.99 18.20
N GLU A 626 31.99 39.92 18.59
CA GLU A 626 32.45 40.23 19.95
C GLU A 626 31.65 39.49 21.03
N GLY A 627 31.39 38.19 20.80
CA GLY A 627 30.59 37.34 21.68
C GLY A 627 29.09 37.64 21.69
N ARG A 628 28.61 38.60 20.89
CA ARG A 628 27.19 38.99 20.85
C ARG A 628 26.40 38.13 19.85
N PRO A 629 25.35 37.40 20.32
CA PRO A 629 24.39 36.75 19.44
C PRO A 629 23.31 37.71 18.93
N TYR A 630 22.66 37.31 17.85
CA TYR A 630 21.55 38.00 17.20
C TYR A 630 20.32 37.08 17.11
N PRO A 631 19.08 37.60 17.07
CA PRO A 631 17.85 36.81 17.03
C PRO A 631 17.64 35.91 15.79
N LEU A 632 18.24 36.27 14.65
CA LEU A 632 18.04 35.60 13.36
C LEU A 632 19.28 35.83 12.47
N GLU A 633 19.64 34.83 11.69
CA GLU A 633 20.62 34.91 10.61
C GLU A 633 20.07 34.24 9.35
N ILE A 634 20.27 34.87 8.19
CA ILE A 634 19.97 34.27 6.89
C ILE A 634 21.29 33.92 6.19
N HIS A 635 21.29 32.77 5.54
CA HIS A 635 22.36 32.32 4.66
C HIS A 635 21.86 32.30 3.22
N ILE A 636 22.47 33.12 2.35
CA ILE A 636 22.27 33.04 0.90
C ILE A 636 23.44 32.26 0.31
N VAL A 637 23.15 31.08 -0.20
CA VAL A 637 24.14 30.10 -0.65
C VAL A 637 24.33 30.17 -2.16
N HIS A 638 25.59 30.29 -2.56
CA HIS A 638 26.01 30.35 -3.94
C HIS A 638 27.04 29.26 -4.23
N TYR A 639 27.05 28.75 -5.45
CA TYR A 639 28.05 27.79 -5.90
C TYR A 639 28.88 28.36 -7.05
N ASN A 640 30.15 27.98 -7.09
CA ASN A 640 31.09 28.43 -8.11
C ASN A 640 30.65 27.93 -9.49
N ILE A 641 30.53 28.82 -10.48
CA ILE A 641 30.09 28.45 -11.84
C ILE A 641 31.11 27.60 -12.60
N GLY A 642 32.33 27.46 -12.09
CA GLY A 642 33.31 26.49 -12.59
C GLY A 642 32.97 25.04 -12.25
N GLN A 643 31.94 24.80 -11.41
CA GLN A 643 31.42 23.48 -11.08
C GLN A 643 30.11 23.22 -11.85
N PRO A 644 29.82 21.96 -12.22
CA PRO A 644 28.64 21.61 -13.02
C PRO A 644 27.31 21.93 -12.32
N ASP A 645 27.28 21.77 -10.99
CA ASP A 645 26.13 22.05 -10.15
C ASP A 645 26.56 22.27 -8.69
N ILE A 646 25.60 22.64 -7.84
CA ILE A 646 25.84 22.82 -6.41
C ILE A 646 26.27 21.51 -5.73
N ILE A 647 25.78 20.35 -6.17
CA ILE A 647 26.06 19.05 -5.56
C ILE A 647 27.57 18.78 -5.61
N LYS A 648 28.19 19.01 -6.77
CA LYS A 648 29.64 18.87 -6.93
C LYS A 648 30.38 19.92 -6.11
N ALA A 649 29.90 21.17 -6.16
CA ALA A 649 30.53 22.30 -5.49
C ALA A 649 30.63 22.15 -3.96
N VAL A 650 29.70 21.46 -3.29
CA VAL A 650 29.73 21.30 -1.83
C VAL A 650 31.00 20.60 -1.32
N THR A 651 31.64 19.78 -2.16
CA THR A 651 32.84 19.00 -1.80
C THR A 651 34.14 19.58 -2.35
N GLU A 652 34.07 20.67 -3.11
CA GLU A 652 35.23 21.26 -3.77
C GLU A 652 35.74 22.47 -2.98
N LYS A 653 37.07 22.64 -2.95
CA LYS A 653 37.69 23.80 -2.29
C LYS A 653 37.18 25.10 -2.95
N ASN A 654 36.74 26.04 -2.12
CA ASN A 654 36.10 27.29 -2.55
C ASN A 654 34.88 27.04 -3.47
N GLY A 655 34.24 25.87 -3.37
CA GLY A 655 33.10 25.52 -4.19
C GLY A 655 31.86 26.35 -3.84
N LEU A 656 31.75 26.82 -2.59
CA LEU A 656 30.62 27.61 -2.11
C LEU A 656 31.05 29.00 -1.63
N ALA A 657 30.19 29.99 -1.87
CA ALA A 657 30.25 31.31 -1.25
C ALA A 657 28.92 31.58 -0.54
N VAL A 658 28.98 31.87 0.75
CA VAL A 658 27.78 32.10 1.56
C VAL A 658 27.80 33.52 2.12
N LEU A 659 26.69 34.22 1.91
CA LEU A 659 26.42 35.52 2.50
C LEU A 659 25.60 35.32 3.76
N GLY A 660 26.15 35.72 4.91
CA GLY A 660 25.47 35.75 6.20
C GLY A 660 25.01 37.16 6.56
N ILE A 661 23.72 37.29 6.87
CA ILE A 661 23.11 38.57 7.26
C ILE A 661 22.48 38.40 8.65
N LEU A 662 22.99 39.16 9.61
CA LEU A 662 22.53 39.18 11.00
C LEU A 662 21.36 40.16 11.16
N PHE A 663 20.42 39.84 12.05
CA PHE A 663 19.25 40.68 12.32
C PHE A 663 19.22 41.24 13.73
N GLU A 664 18.68 42.44 13.91
CA GLU A 664 18.31 43.00 15.20
C GLU A 664 16.79 43.21 15.31
N ILE A 665 16.27 43.14 16.53
CA ILE A 665 14.87 43.45 16.79
C ILE A 665 14.60 44.94 16.54
N SER A 666 13.50 45.23 15.84
CA SER A 666 12.93 46.57 15.66
C SER A 666 11.45 46.60 16.02
N GLU A 667 10.91 47.80 16.23
CA GLU A 667 9.45 47.98 16.37
C GLU A 667 8.73 47.80 15.03
N ALA A 668 9.31 48.31 13.94
CA ALA A 668 8.73 48.22 12.61
C ALA A 668 9.01 46.86 11.94
N ASP A 669 8.05 46.38 11.17
CA ASP A 669 8.19 45.21 10.31
C ASP A 669 9.12 45.51 9.12
N ASN A 670 9.93 44.52 8.76
CA ASN A 670 10.81 44.57 7.61
C ASN A 670 10.04 44.23 6.34
N LYS A 671 9.76 45.27 5.54
CA LYS A 671 9.00 45.14 4.29
C LYS A 671 9.65 44.26 3.24
N GLY A 672 10.99 44.20 3.18
CA GLY A 672 11.71 43.37 2.20
C GLY A 672 11.49 41.87 2.42
N TYR A 673 11.21 41.48 3.66
CA TYR A 673 10.99 40.09 4.05
C TYR A 673 9.50 39.72 4.19
N GLU A 674 8.59 40.69 4.15
CA GLU A 674 7.17 40.50 4.45
C GLU A 674 6.57 39.34 3.65
N LYS A 675 6.87 39.26 2.34
CA LYS A 675 6.32 38.23 1.46
C LYS A 675 6.76 36.82 1.87
N ILE A 676 8.05 36.61 2.14
CA ILE A 676 8.57 35.31 2.60
C ILE A 676 7.97 34.94 3.96
N ILE A 677 7.86 35.94 4.84
CA ILE A 677 7.38 35.79 6.21
C ILE A 677 5.88 35.49 6.28
N ASP A 678 5.08 36.07 5.39
CA ASP A 678 3.65 35.76 5.24
C ASP A 678 3.42 34.34 4.75
N ASP A 679 4.27 33.88 3.83
CA ASP A 679 4.19 32.55 3.24
C ASP A 679 4.76 31.43 4.14
N LEU A 680 5.31 31.76 5.31
CA LEU A 680 5.70 30.76 6.33
C LEU A 680 4.52 29.88 6.77
N ASN A 681 3.30 30.41 6.74
CA ASN A 681 2.10 29.64 7.05
C ASN A 681 1.79 28.57 6.00
N ASN A 682 2.36 28.65 4.80
CA ASN A 682 2.24 27.59 3.79
C ASN A 682 3.30 26.49 4.00
N VAL A 683 4.32 26.75 4.83
CA VAL A 683 5.43 25.83 5.08
C VAL A 683 5.65 25.53 6.58
N PHE A 684 4.64 25.70 7.43
CA PHE A 684 4.83 25.55 8.88
C PHE A 684 5.07 24.09 9.31
N ALA A 685 4.58 23.09 8.58
CA ALA A 685 4.78 21.66 8.90
C ALA A 685 6.11 21.14 8.33
N PRO A 686 6.80 20.18 8.98
CA PRO A 686 8.02 19.60 8.42
C PRO A 686 7.76 18.99 7.04
N TYR A 687 8.71 19.19 6.13
CA TYR A 687 8.70 18.74 4.72
C TYR A 687 7.64 19.38 3.81
N SER A 688 6.86 20.33 4.30
CA SER A 688 5.94 21.11 3.47
C SER A 688 6.70 22.06 2.52
N ARG A 689 6.09 22.32 1.35
CA ARG A 689 6.64 23.17 0.29
C ARG A 689 5.59 24.12 -0.28
N TYR A 690 6.04 25.27 -0.73
CA TYR A 690 5.24 26.33 -1.32
C TYR A 690 6.04 27.05 -2.41
N GLN A 691 5.53 27.05 -3.64
CA GLN A 691 6.14 27.78 -4.73
C GLN A 691 5.59 29.19 -4.81
N MET A 692 6.48 30.17 -4.89
CA MET A 692 6.12 31.58 -4.99
C MET A 692 6.97 32.30 -6.03
N ASN A 693 6.35 33.24 -6.73
CA ASN A 693 7.08 34.21 -7.54
C ASN A 693 7.71 35.26 -6.63
N TYR A 694 8.95 35.64 -6.89
CA TYR A 694 9.66 36.65 -6.10
C TYR A 694 10.45 37.59 -7.03
N GLN A 695 10.63 38.84 -6.61
CA GLN A 695 11.33 39.88 -7.38
C GLN A 695 12.34 40.57 -6.48
N GLU A 696 13.42 41.12 -7.06
CA GLU A 696 14.42 41.94 -6.36
C GLU A 696 15.04 41.27 -5.12
N LEU A 697 15.85 40.23 -5.34
CA LEU A 697 16.59 39.55 -4.25
C LEU A 697 17.49 40.51 -3.46
N ARG A 698 17.82 41.68 -4.01
CA ARG A 698 18.53 42.74 -3.31
C ARG A 698 17.89 43.13 -1.99
N GLN A 699 16.57 43.05 -1.87
CA GLN A 699 15.84 43.42 -0.66
C GLN A 699 16.21 42.55 0.55
N LEU A 700 16.83 41.38 0.31
CA LEU A 700 17.33 40.50 1.36
C LEU A 700 18.71 40.94 1.90
N LEU A 701 19.40 41.86 1.23
CA LEU A 701 20.75 42.30 1.61
C LEU A 701 20.73 43.66 2.35
N PRO A 702 21.73 43.93 3.20
CA PRO A 702 21.93 45.26 3.77
C PRO A 702 22.16 46.33 2.70
N LYS A 703 21.93 47.60 3.06
CA LYS A 703 22.15 48.71 2.13
C LYS A 703 23.64 48.81 1.75
N ASN A 704 24.52 48.74 2.74
CA ASN A 704 25.96 48.75 2.56
C ASN A 704 26.53 47.34 2.54
N VAL A 705 26.62 46.77 1.34
CA VAL A 705 27.25 45.46 1.11
C VAL A 705 28.78 45.51 1.08
N ASN A 706 29.41 46.69 1.16
CA ASN A 706 30.86 46.80 1.06
C ASN A 706 31.56 46.69 2.43
N GLU A 707 30.82 46.79 3.54
CA GLU A 707 31.37 46.57 4.89
C GLU A 707 31.02 45.16 5.39
N PHE A 708 32.00 44.27 5.36
CA PHE A 708 31.82 42.87 5.73
C PHE A 708 33.09 42.25 6.32
N TYR A 709 32.90 41.08 6.93
CA TYR A 709 33.94 40.17 7.36
C TYR A 709 34.06 39.01 6.37
N ARG A 710 35.28 38.56 6.09
CA ARG A 710 35.57 37.44 5.17
C ARG A 710 36.49 36.43 5.84
N TYR A 711 36.14 35.15 5.73
CA TYR A 711 36.99 34.05 6.18
C TYR A 711 36.66 32.74 5.43
N GLU A 712 37.58 31.78 5.46
CA GLU A 712 37.35 30.42 4.96
C GLU A 712 36.79 29.52 6.07
N GLY A 713 35.70 28.83 5.76
CA GLY A 713 34.91 28.08 6.72
C GLY A 713 34.29 26.81 6.16
N SER A 714 33.24 26.34 6.84
CA SER A 714 32.51 25.13 6.48
C SER A 714 31.03 25.38 6.28
N LEU A 715 30.31 24.37 5.81
CA LEU A 715 28.88 24.24 6.09
C LEU A 715 28.64 24.20 7.60
N THR A 716 27.55 24.80 8.06
CA THR A 716 27.13 24.82 9.47
C THR A 716 26.16 23.69 9.81
N THR A 717 25.89 22.79 8.87
CA THR A 717 25.07 21.59 9.04
C THR A 717 25.80 20.36 8.50
N PRO A 718 25.48 19.14 8.95
CA PRO A 718 26.08 17.92 8.42
C PRO A 718 25.94 17.80 6.90
N GLU A 719 27.00 17.46 6.17
CA GLU A 719 28.24 16.83 6.62
C GLU A 719 29.38 17.77 7.06
N CYS A 720 29.17 19.10 7.17
CA CYS A 720 30.19 20.06 7.64
C CYS A 720 31.45 20.22 6.76
N HIS A 721 31.34 20.03 5.44
CA HIS A 721 32.44 20.23 4.48
C HIS A 721 33.05 21.63 4.57
N GLU A 722 34.39 21.72 4.63
CA GLU A 722 35.19 22.97 4.73
C GLU A 722 35.41 23.65 3.37
N THR A 723 34.31 23.96 2.69
CA THR A 723 34.29 24.40 1.28
C THR A 723 33.72 25.80 1.08
N VAL A 724 33.38 26.48 2.18
CA VAL A 724 32.63 27.74 2.17
C VAL A 724 33.55 28.94 2.37
N THR A 725 33.54 29.86 1.40
CA THR A 725 34.08 31.20 1.57
C THR A 725 32.98 32.10 2.15
N TRP A 726 33.08 32.41 3.45
CA TRP A 726 32.06 33.16 4.18
C TRP A 726 32.18 34.67 4.03
N THR A 727 31.04 35.35 3.87
CA THR A 727 30.94 36.80 3.98
C THR A 727 29.86 37.15 4.99
N ILE A 728 30.23 37.75 6.12
CA ILE A 728 29.27 38.22 7.13
C ILE A 728 29.21 39.74 7.07
N PHE A 729 28.05 40.31 6.74
CA PHE A 729 27.94 41.77 6.64
C PHE A 729 27.96 42.43 8.02
N LYS A 730 28.60 43.60 8.10
CA LYS A 730 28.66 44.39 9.33
C LYS A 730 27.32 45.08 9.64
N GLU A 731 26.65 45.57 8.62
CA GLU A 731 25.32 46.17 8.75
C GLU A 731 24.28 45.06 8.99
N THR A 732 23.61 45.10 10.14
CA THR A 732 22.52 44.18 10.49
C THR A 732 21.23 44.60 9.82
N MET A 733 20.42 43.65 9.39
CA MET A 733 19.03 43.89 9.00
C MET A 733 18.15 44.01 10.25
N LYS A 734 16.93 44.52 10.08
CA LYS A 734 15.95 44.66 11.16
C LYS A 734 14.81 43.67 10.99
N ILE A 735 14.21 43.20 12.07
CA ILE A 735 13.00 42.37 12.03
C ILE A 735 12.15 42.68 13.26
N SER A 736 10.83 42.73 13.10
CA SER A 736 9.97 42.91 14.27
C SER A 736 9.79 41.63 15.06
N THR A 737 9.43 41.75 16.34
CA THR A 737 9.07 40.57 17.14
C THR A 737 7.91 39.81 16.52
N ARG A 738 6.94 40.51 15.89
CA ARG A 738 5.79 39.91 15.21
C ARG A 738 6.23 39.01 14.05
N GLN A 739 7.14 39.51 13.22
CA GLN A 739 7.69 38.77 12.10
C GLN A 739 8.52 37.56 12.55
N LEU A 740 9.39 37.74 13.55
CA LEU A 740 10.20 36.65 14.10
C LEU A 740 9.35 35.54 14.75
N MET A 741 8.22 35.88 15.36
CA MET A 741 7.30 34.90 15.92
C MET A 741 6.67 33.98 14.86
N LYS A 742 6.61 34.37 13.58
CA LYS A 742 6.14 33.49 12.51
C LYS A 742 7.14 32.35 12.22
N PHE A 743 8.45 32.62 12.31
CA PHE A 743 9.47 31.57 12.22
C PHE A 743 9.35 30.56 13.36
N ARG A 744 9.12 31.03 14.60
CA ARG A 744 8.93 30.17 15.78
C ARG A 744 7.65 29.34 15.77
N ARG A 745 6.77 29.50 14.78
CA ARG A 745 5.56 28.70 14.56
C ARG A 745 5.74 27.60 13.52
N VAL A 746 6.91 27.53 12.89
CA VAL A 746 7.33 26.42 12.04
C VAL A 746 7.69 25.23 12.94
N TYR A 747 7.36 24.01 12.54
CA TYR A 747 7.57 22.77 13.30
C TYR A 747 8.70 21.91 12.73
N THR A 748 9.41 21.18 13.59
CA THR A 748 10.37 20.13 13.24
C THR A 748 9.73 18.74 13.39
N GLU A 749 10.31 17.74 12.74
CA GLU A 749 10.00 16.33 13.00
C GLU A 749 10.71 15.86 14.28
N ARG A 750 9.99 15.14 15.15
CA ARG A 750 10.54 14.38 16.29
C ARG A 750 9.74 13.09 16.43
N GLU A 751 10.43 11.99 16.75
CA GLU A 751 9.86 10.62 16.77
C GLU A 751 8.67 10.44 17.73
N ASP A 752 8.46 11.35 18.67
CA ASP A 752 7.52 11.24 19.78
C ASP A 752 6.35 12.24 19.75
N LEU A 753 6.42 13.34 18.99
CA LEU A 753 5.40 14.40 18.99
C LEU A 753 5.19 15.04 17.60
N LEU A 754 3.93 15.13 17.17
CA LEU A 754 3.50 15.64 15.86
C LEU A 754 3.76 17.15 15.63
N GLN A 755 4.08 17.93 16.67
CA GLN A 755 4.26 19.40 16.58
C GLN A 755 5.26 19.91 17.62
N VAL A 756 6.56 19.85 17.32
CA VAL A 756 7.60 20.51 18.12
C VAL A 756 8.04 21.77 17.38
N PRO A 757 7.94 22.98 17.96
CA PRO A 757 8.41 24.20 17.30
C PRO A 757 9.88 24.03 16.89
N LEU A 758 10.17 24.28 15.62
CA LEU A 758 11.53 24.40 15.12
C LEU A 758 12.08 25.72 15.66
N VAL A 759 12.84 25.61 16.74
CA VAL A 759 13.54 26.73 17.38
C VAL A 759 14.95 26.28 17.70
N ASP A 760 15.84 27.26 17.90
CA ASP A 760 17.24 27.01 18.23
C ASP A 760 17.94 26.17 17.16
N ASN A 761 17.60 26.43 15.89
CA ASN A 761 18.10 25.71 14.73
C ASN A 761 19.44 26.27 14.24
N PHE A 762 20.36 26.58 15.16
CA PHE A 762 21.68 27.14 14.88
C PHE A 762 22.78 26.31 15.55
N ARG A 763 23.92 26.16 14.88
CA ARG A 763 25.09 25.44 15.38
C ARG A 763 25.86 26.31 16.38
N PRO A 764 26.39 25.75 17.48
CA PRO A 764 27.32 26.47 18.36
C PRO A 764 28.57 26.96 17.61
N VAL A 765 29.12 28.10 18.05
CA VAL A 765 30.36 28.65 17.49
C VAL A 765 31.52 27.66 17.59
N GLN A 766 32.31 27.62 16.52
CA GLN A 766 33.46 26.75 16.36
C GLN A 766 34.76 27.53 16.64
N PRO A 767 35.82 26.88 17.12
CA PRO A 767 37.10 27.54 17.36
C PRO A 767 37.67 28.18 16.09
N LEU A 768 38.22 29.39 16.21
CA LEU A 768 38.83 30.10 15.08
C LEU A 768 40.07 29.39 14.51
N ASN A 769 40.79 28.60 15.33
CA ASN A 769 41.90 27.73 14.89
C ASN A 769 42.92 28.42 13.98
N LYS A 770 43.61 29.44 14.50
CA LYS A 770 44.66 30.23 13.81
C LYS A 770 44.24 30.88 12.48
N ARG A 771 42.97 30.78 12.07
CA ARG A 771 42.44 31.53 10.92
C ARG A 771 42.46 33.02 11.23
N THR A 772 42.66 33.81 10.19
CA THR A 772 42.51 35.26 10.24
C THR A 772 41.16 35.63 9.64
N ILE A 773 40.52 36.64 10.21
CA ILE A 773 39.29 37.21 9.68
C ILE A 773 39.66 38.50 8.94
N ILE A 774 39.22 38.67 7.69
CA ILE A 774 39.42 39.92 6.97
C ILE A 774 38.25 40.86 7.27
N SER A 775 38.51 42.11 7.64
CA SER A 775 37.50 43.17 7.73
C SER A 775 37.65 44.16 6.57
N ASN A 776 36.60 44.34 5.76
CA ASN A 776 36.61 45.27 4.62
C ASN A 776 36.14 46.70 4.96
N PHE A 777 36.53 47.21 6.13
CA PHE A 777 36.22 48.56 6.60
C PHE A 777 37.17 48.93 7.73
N PRO A 778 37.61 50.20 7.86
CA PRO A 778 38.56 50.60 8.89
C PRO A 778 38.01 50.32 10.30
N TYR A 779 38.81 49.66 11.14
CA TYR A 779 38.49 49.44 12.55
C TYR A 779 39.17 50.54 13.39
N SER A 780 38.41 51.29 14.18
CA SER A 780 38.96 52.29 15.10
C SER A 780 39.48 51.60 16.36
N SER A 781 40.78 51.38 16.47
CA SER A 781 41.41 50.99 17.73
C SER A 781 41.29 52.15 18.73
N VAL A 782 40.39 52.05 19.72
CA VAL A 782 40.50 52.91 20.89
C VAL A 782 41.71 52.43 21.68
N SER A 783 42.82 53.15 21.55
CA SER A 783 43.98 52.98 22.42
C SER A 783 43.54 53.17 23.86
N SER A 784 43.81 52.18 24.71
CA SER A 784 43.71 52.27 26.16
C SER A 784 44.55 53.44 26.67
N GLY A 785 43.88 54.57 26.89
CA GLY A 785 44.45 55.81 27.40
C GLY A 785 43.38 56.61 28.15
N SER A 786 42.63 55.96 29.03
CA SER A 786 41.72 56.65 29.94
C SER A 786 42.54 57.33 31.05
N ARG A 787 42.77 58.63 30.89
CA ARG A 787 42.95 59.52 32.04
C ARG A 787 41.67 59.46 32.87
N LEU A 788 41.78 59.03 34.13
CA LEU A 788 40.71 59.17 35.11
C LEU A 788 40.35 60.65 35.27
N THR A 789 39.09 60.98 35.01
CA THR A 789 38.42 62.12 35.66
C THR A 789 37.31 61.54 36.52
N LEU A 790 37.50 61.59 37.84
CA LEU A 790 36.47 61.29 38.84
C LEU A 790 35.34 62.31 38.75
N THR A 791 34.11 61.83 38.62
CA THR A 791 32.92 62.55 39.08
C THR A 791 32.24 61.69 40.14
N VAL A 792 32.23 62.21 41.37
CA VAL A 792 31.58 61.62 42.54
C VAL A 792 30.11 62.03 42.52
N SER A 793 29.21 61.05 42.59
CA SER A 793 27.78 61.28 42.87
C SER A 793 27.43 60.57 44.18
N MET A 794 27.22 61.36 45.24
CA MET A 794 26.70 60.90 46.54
C MET A 794 25.26 60.39 46.41
N PHE A 795 25.00 59.20 46.93
CA PHE A 795 23.66 58.75 47.32
C PHE A 795 23.50 58.95 48.84
N VAL A 796 22.53 59.78 49.24
CA VAL A 796 22.07 59.90 50.63
C VAL A 796 20.87 58.98 50.81
N ILE A 797 21.02 57.96 51.66
CA ILE A 797 19.91 57.13 52.15
C ILE A 797 19.58 57.63 53.56
N ALA A 798 18.38 58.15 53.75
CA ALA A 798 17.84 58.47 55.07
C ALA A 798 16.98 57.29 55.57
N SER A 799 17.44 56.64 56.62
CA SER A 799 16.70 55.65 57.41
C SER A 799 16.28 56.33 58.71
N VAL A 800 14.97 56.39 58.99
CA VAL A 800 14.44 56.80 60.31
C VAL A 800 13.91 55.54 61.00
N CYS A 801 14.64 55.09 62.02
CA CYS A 801 14.17 54.15 63.02
C CYS A 801 13.44 54.90 64.14
N VAL A 802 12.28 54.36 64.51
CA VAL A 802 11.50 54.66 65.71
C VAL A 802 12.28 54.21 66.95
N VAL A 803 12.33 55.04 68.00
CA VAL A 803 12.75 54.64 69.35
C VAL A 803 11.64 55.01 70.34
N LEU A 804 11.26 54.02 71.15
CA LEU A 804 10.44 54.10 72.34
C LEU A 804 11.16 54.88 73.46
N HIS A 805 10.57 55.97 73.95
CA HIS A 805 10.10 56.18 75.33
C HIS A 805 9.47 57.55 75.48
#